data_AF-A0A354B4L4-F1
#
_entry.id   AF-A0A354B4L4-F1
#
_cell.length_a   1.000
_cell.length_b   1.000
_cell.length_c   1.000
_cell.angle_alpha   90.00
_cell.angle_beta   90.00
_cell.angle_gamma   90.00
#
_symmetry.space_group_name_H-M   'P 1'
#
loop_
_entity.id
_entity.type
_entity.pdbx_description
1 polymer ?
#
loop_
_entity_poly.entity_id
_entity_poly.type
_entity_poly.pdbx_seq_one_letter_code
_entity_poly.pdbx_strand_id
1 'polypeptide(L)'
;MLLAQMFIDDVIANREQGLLAGSVPELMLSYVRRLDTPADPALRRREGLEISEKLVQRALRVVALASHRQGPGGQPLFQPLEFSDALARRALLAQEPEGLALTRQQAEALLGYLIKLRLLLQPGAALDRLRFPLDPLADHLAAAEQFERLEAQTLEPAEPEQAAAAWEAFLAALEPRPAAERERMRGFLLALRDGVMEAQGKRALAMPPQVPDRLAALAFLDPEGERYRLALQRARKWMWELGVPVASERRDAIAKLAAMAAAPEDSQRRAARDVASRRLARLLAELLSELQAERRLEQQEAAVVLGLIGTETGIEALEGLVGAGQQPPELRRAALEALGLSARDCHGSERHSLLERIEAFLEKQLRADALDLLVEGEAGWAEHDRRLPPLQGASRALQLAASADLPLLGSGPGREVPMLTLTVLQEGEALRIRTEVVTPAVWKLPLPGGEQLELVVVPGGKYGIGSPEGETGRDWYANQRDGCKGVNVEAERSVRLERFALARHAITQAQWRAVAVLPQLERDLNPTPGSYKPDDLWERFAQPGALPVDSVSWFDCQEWLGRLNRWLLEQWSGLGGQGDPPQLALPGEGQWEAACLAGAGTPFHFGDTLDASWANFDGGYSYGPSRKGVYRQRPVPVGFFGLVNRWGLAEMHGQMLEWCGDQWHPNPTGEGWPSAGQPWEGVDPTLEVMGTAQKDWKLLRGGSCFLVPHYCRAANRYSNHPAIVGSDIGVRPCCLLPPGFLLGS
;
A
#
# COMPACT_ATOMS: atom_id res chain seq x y z
N MET A 1 10.07 -50.69 6.17
CA MET A 1 8.82 -50.84 6.95
C MET A 1 8.79 -49.93 8.17
N LEU A 2 9.56 -50.17 9.23
CA LEU A 2 9.53 -49.33 10.45
C LEU A 2 9.72 -47.82 10.18
N LEU A 3 10.63 -47.46 9.28
CA LEU A 3 10.96 -46.07 8.95
C LEU A 3 9.89 -45.38 8.08
N ALA A 4 9.31 -46.13 7.14
CA ALA A 4 8.18 -45.65 6.33
C ALA A 4 6.92 -45.52 7.20
N GLN A 5 6.74 -46.42 8.17
CA GLN A 5 5.67 -46.36 9.15
C GLN A 5 5.83 -45.17 10.09
N MET A 6 7.02 -44.92 10.64
CA MET A 6 7.29 -43.70 11.42
C MET A 6 7.03 -42.41 10.63
N PHE A 7 7.42 -42.34 9.35
CA PHE A 7 7.13 -41.20 8.49
C PHE A 7 5.62 -41.03 8.24
N ILE A 8 4.91 -42.11 7.96
CA ILE A 8 3.45 -42.11 7.75
C ILE A 8 2.71 -41.76 9.04
N ASP A 9 3.09 -42.33 10.18
CA ASP A 9 2.49 -42.08 11.50
C ASP A 9 2.70 -40.63 11.95
N ASP A 10 3.87 -40.04 11.69
CA ASP A 10 4.13 -38.61 11.95
C ASP A 10 3.31 -37.70 11.05
N VAL A 11 3.15 -38.05 9.77
CA VAL A 11 2.30 -37.30 8.82
C VAL A 11 0.83 -37.39 9.22
N ILE A 12 0.36 -38.55 9.68
CA ILE A 12 -1.01 -38.77 10.14
C ILE A 12 -1.27 -38.02 11.46
N ALA A 13 -0.43 -38.20 12.48
CA ALA A 13 -0.60 -37.58 13.80
C ALA A 13 -0.60 -36.04 13.74
N ASN A 14 0.30 -35.46 12.94
CA ASN A 14 0.39 -34.01 12.76
C ASN A 14 -0.77 -33.46 11.89
N ARG A 15 -1.28 -34.24 10.94
CA ARG A 15 -2.45 -33.87 10.12
C ARG A 15 -3.76 -33.92 10.90
N GLU A 16 -3.90 -34.86 11.83
CA GLU A 16 -5.10 -35.00 12.69
C GLU A 16 -5.18 -33.94 13.79
N GLN A 17 -4.05 -33.44 14.28
CA GLN A 17 -3.99 -32.39 15.31
C GLN A 17 -4.00 -30.96 14.75
N GLY A 18 -4.04 -30.78 13.42
CA GLY A 18 -3.92 -29.47 12.78
C GLY A 18 -2.52 -28.84 12.87
N LEU A 19 -1.53 -29.58 13.39
CA LEU A 19 -0.14 -29.21 13.56
C LEU A 19 0.71 -29.89 12.50
N LEU A 20 0.48 -29.61 11.21
CA LEU A 20 1.46 -30.03 10.19
C LEU A 20 2.80 -29.35 10.52
N ALA A 21 3.90 -30.11 10.51
CA ALA A 21 5.24 -29.52 10.49
C ALA A 21 5.27 -28.46 9.37
N GLY A 22 5.82 -27.28 9.65
CA GLY A 22 5.71 -26.13 8.75
C GLY A 22 6.37 -26.39 7.39
N SER A 23 7.27 -27.37 7.33
CA SER A 23 7.94 -27.84 6.12
C SER A 23 8.38 -29.32 6.25
N VAL A 24 8.51 -30.02 5.12
CA VAL A 24 9.12 -31.37 5.02
C VAL A 24 10.52 -31.43 5.67
N PRO A 25 11.39 -30.40 5.58
CA PRO A 25 12.63 -30.28 6.35
C PRO A 25 12.52 -30.58 7.85
N GLU A 26 11.58 -29.96 8.55
CA GLU A 26 11.44 -30.12 10.01
C GLU A 26 11.12 -31.57 10.39
N LEU A 27 10.29 -32.22 9.57
CA LEU A 27 9.93 -33.62 9.70
C LEU A 27 11.14 -34.55 9.45
N MET A 28 11.95 -34.28 8.43
CA MET A 28 13.17 -35.06 8.14
C MET A 28 14.22 -34.91 9.25
N LEU A 29 14.36 -33.71 9.82
CA LEU A 29 15.26 -33.48 10.95
C LEU A 29 14.74 -34.13 12.25
N SER A 30 13.42 -34.17 12.47
CA SER A 30 12.84 -34.88 13.62
C SER A 30 13.14 -36.38 13.57
N TYR A 31 13.19 -36.96 12.35
CA TYR A 31 13.56 -38.34 12.13
C TYR A 31 15.03 -38.63 12.49
N VAL A 32 15.97 -37.80 12.01
CA VAL A 32 17.40 -37.93 12.33
C VAL A 32 17.62 -37.85 13.85
N ARG A 33 16.96 -36.90 14.52
CA ARG A 33 17.05 -36.73 15.98
C ARG A 33 16.56 -37.94 16.76
N ARG A 34 15.43 -38.53 16.36
CA ARG A 34 14.87 -39.73 17.01
C ARG A 34 15.82 -40.93 16.90
N LEU A 35 16.47 -41.11 15.74
CA LEU A 35 17.44 -42.19 15.55
C LEU A 35 18.81 -41.93 16.19
N ASP A 36 19.21 -40.66 16.30
CA ASP A 36 20.45 -40.24 16.98
C ASP A 36 20.30 -40.13 18.51
N THR A 37 19.31 -40.79 19.09
CA THR A 37 19.15 -40.93 20.55
C THR A 37 19.66 -42.31 21.02
N PRO A 38 20.98 -42.55 21.16
CA PRO A 38 21.48 -43.82 21.66
C PRO A 38 21.30 -43.94 23.17
N ALA A 39 20.97 -45.15 23.64
CA ALA A 39 20.92 -45.48 25.07
C ALA A 39 22.30 -45.65 25.73
N ASP A 40 23.39 -45.64 24.95
CA ASP A 40 24.75 -45.94 25.42
C ASP A 40 25.72 -44.75 25.17
N PRO A 41 26.15 -44.02 26.22
CA PRO A 41 27.11 -42.92 26.14
C PRO A 41 28.48 -43.32 25.56
N ALA A 42 28.88 -44.60 25.66
CA ALA A 42 30.15 -45.08 25.14
C ALA A 42 30.22 -45.02 23.60
N LEU A 43 29.08 -45.01 22.92
CA LEU A 43 29.02 -44.85 21.46
C LEU A 43 29.28 -43.41 21.00
N ARG A 44 29.08 -42.42 21.89
CA ARG A 44 29.26 -40.99 21.57
C ARG A 44 30.68 -40.46 21.80
N ARG A 45 31.58 -41.24 22.42
CA ARG A 45 33.00 -40.90 22.56
C ARG A 45 33.87 -42.04 22.05
N ARG A 46 34.46 -41.85 20.86
CA ARG A 46 35.32 -42.86 20.22
C ARG A 46 36.46 -42.17 19.48
N GLU A 47 37.66 -42.72 19.59
CA GLU A 47 38.83 -42.22 18.84
C GLU A 47 39.10 -40.72 19.04
N GLY A 48 38.88 -40.21 20.26
CA GLY A 48 39.06 -38.79 20.61
C GLY A 48 38.01 -37.84 20.02
N LEU A 49 36.93 -38.36 19.39
CA LEU A 49 35.83 -37.59 18.84
C LEU A 49 34.59 -37.66 19.74
N GLU A 50 34.04 -36.50 20.11
CA GLU A 50 32.72 -36.39 20.71
C GLU A 50 31.66 -36.26 19.60
N ILE A 51 30.86 -37.32 19.44
CA ILE A 51 29.80 -37.39 18.43
C ILE A 51 28.56 -36.67 18.98
N SER A 52 28.47 -35.37 18.66
CA SER A 52 27.31 -34.54 18.95
C SER A 52 26.24 -34.65 17.86
N GLU A 53 24.99 -34.30 18.21
CA GLU A 53 23.88 -34.26 17.26
C GLU A 53 24.17 -33.33 16.07
N LYS A 54 24.80 -32.17 16.32
CA LYS A 54 25.22 -31.23 15.27
C LYS A 54 26.23 -31.86 14.32
N LEU A 55 27.18 -32.64 14.86
CA LEU A 55 28.17 -33.35 14.05
C LEU A 55 27.53 -34.44 13.18
N VAL A 56 26.57 -35.19 13.73
CA VAL A 56 25.82 -36.22 12.99
C VAL A 56 25.03 -35.60 11.85
N GLN A 57 24.29 -34.51 12.11
CA GLN A 57 23.53 -33.81 11.08
C GLN A 57 24.43 -33.27 9.97
N ARG A 58 25.56 -32.63 10.33
CA ARG A 58 26.53 -32.13 9.35
C ARG A 58 27.18 -33.25 8.54
N ALA A 59 27.55 -34.35 9.18
CA ALA A 59 28.14 -35.52 8.52
C ALA A 59 27.19 -36.13 7.48
N LEU A 60 25.91 -36.28 7.83
CA LEU A 60 24.89 -36.79 6.93
C LEU A 60 24.67 -35.86 5.72
N ARG A 61 24.64 -34.54 5.93
CA ARG A 61 24.52 -33.53 4.86
C ARG A 61 25.68 -33.61 3.85
N VAL A 62 26.91 -33.63 4.37
CA VAL A 62 28.13 -33.72 3.54
C VAL A 62 28.19 -35.03 2.76
N VAL A 63 27.88 -36.16 3.40
CA VAL A 63 27.83 -37.47 2.73
C VAL A 63 26.71 -37.53 1.70
N ALA A 64 25.53 -36.98 2.00
CA ALA A 64 24.40 -36.91 1.08
C ALA A 64 24.76 -36.09 -0.16
N LEU A 65 25.31 -34.88 -0.03
CA LEU A 65 25.69 -34.11 -1.20
C LEU A 65 26.78 -34.82 -2.02
N ALA A 66 27.77 -35.43 -1.37
CA ALA A 66 28.80 -36.18 -2.06
C ALA A 66 28.23 -37.36 -2.88
N SER A 67 27.21 -38.06 -2.37
CA SER A 67 26.54 -39.12 -3.12
C SER A 67 25.78 -38.59 -4.33
N HIS A 68 25.10 -37.44 -4.18
CA HIS A 68 24.34 -36.79 -5.26
C HIS A 68 25.24 -36.23 -6.37
N ARG A 69 26.50 -35.91 -6.07
CA ARG A 69 27.47 -35.41 -7.05
C ARG A 69 28.23 -36.52 -7.80
N GLN A 70 27.97 -37.80 -7.52
CA GLN A 70 28.64 -38.92 -8.17
C GLN A 70 28.06 -39.18 -9.57
N GLY A 71 28.71 -38.69 -10.62
CA GLY A 71 28.34 -39.01 -12.00
C GLY A 71 29.52 -39.27 -12.95
N PRO A 72 29.23 -39.76 -14.17
CA PRO A 72 30.24 -40.01 -15.19
C PRO A 72 31.01 -38.73 -15.53
N GLY A 73 32.33 -38.83 -15.67
CA GLY A 73 33.18 -37.66 -16.00
C GLY A 73 33.21 -36.56 -14.92
N GLY A 74 32.77 -36.87 -13.69
CA GLY A 74 32.76 -35.91 -12.59
C GLY A 74 31.56 -34.95 -12.57
N GLN A 75 30.59 -35.13 -13.47
CA GLN A 75 29.38 -34.30 -13.49
C GLN A 75 28.42 -34.69 -12.35
N PRO A 76 27.92 -33.72 -11.56
CA PRO A 76 26.91 -33.99 -10.54
C PRO A 76 25.61 -34.51 -11.13
N LEU A 77 25.01 -35.56 -10.54
CA LEU A 77 23.72 -36.11 -11.00
C LEU A 77 22.51 -35.57 -10.21
N PHE A 78 22.73 -35.06 -9.00
CA PHE A 78 21.72 -34.51 -8.11
C PHE A 78 20.53 -35.45 -7.83
N GLN A 79 20.81 -36.75 -7.70
CA GLN A 79 19.82 -37.77 -7.38
C GLN A 79 20.39 -38.74 -6.33
N PRO A 80 19.54 -39.39 -5.52
CA PRO A 80 19.98 -40.36 -4.53
C PRO A 80 20.42 -41.66 -5.22
N LEU A 81 21.65 -42.09 -4.95
CA LEU A 81 22.24 -43.31 -5.49
C LEU A 81 22.98 -44.08 -4.41
N GLU A 82 23.22 -45.36 -4.66
CA GLU A 82 24.18 -46.13 -3.87
C GLU A 82 25.60 -45.59 -4.09
N PHE A 83 26.33 -45.37 -3.00
CA PHE A 83 27.71 -44.89 -3.00
C PHE A 83 28.64 -45.88 -2.30
N SER A 84 29.95 -45.72 -2.42
CA SER A 84 30.90 -46.60 -1.73
C SER A 84 31.26 -46.07 -0.34
N ASP A 85 31.67 -46.96 0.56
CA ASP A 85 32.30 -46.59 1.82
C ASP A 85 33.46 -45.59 1.65
N ALA A 86 34.24 -45.76 0.58
CA ALA A 86 35.35 -44.87 0.25
C ALA A 86 34.89 -43.44 -0.06
N LEU A 87 33.75 -43.28 -0.74
CA LEU A 87 33.16 -41.97 -1.02
C LEU A 87 32.70 -41.29 0.27
N ALA A 88 32.02 -42.02 1.14
CA ALA A 88 31.58 -41.52 2.44
C ALA A 88 32.76 -41.07 3.31
N ARG A 89 33.80 -41.91 3.43
CA ARG A 89 35.02 -41.55 4.17
C ARG A 89 35.71 -40.32 3.58
N ARG A 90 35.84 -40.23 2.25
CA ARG A 90 36.45 -39.06 1.59
C ARG A 90 35.66 -37.78 1.86
N ALA A 91 34.33 -37.84 1.86
CA ALA A 91 33.48 -36.69 2.16
C ALA A 91 33.69 -36.21 3.61
N LEU A 92 33.81 -37.13 4.57
CA LEU A 92 34.08 -36.79 5.98
C LEU A 92 35.51 -36.23 6.20
N LEU A 93 36.48 -36.66 5.39
CA LEU A 93 37.91 -36.33 5.51
C LEU A 93 38.32 -35.00 4.87
N ALA A 94 37.58 -34.47 3.89
CA ALA A 94 37.99 -33.30 3.12
C ALA A 94 38.30 -32.08 4.04
N GLN A 95 39.41 -31.38 3.78
CA GLN A 95 39.95 -30.27 4.61
C GLN A 95 39.56 -28.86 4.14
N GLU A 96 38.55 -28.75 3.31
CA GLU A 96 38.03 -27.51 2.72
C GLU A 96 36.53 -27.44 3.07
N PRO A 97 35.76 -26.35 2.80
CA PRO A 97 34.37 -26.16 3.30
C PRO A 97 33.37 -27.31 3.00
N GLU A 98 33.82 -28.31 2.27
CA GLU A 98 33.14 -29.49 1.80
C GLU A 98 33.24 -30.72 2.73
N GLY A 99 34.08 -30.71 3.76
CA GLY A 99 34.28 -31.83 4.69
C GLY A 99 34.20 -31.45 6.17
N LEU A 100 34.48 -32.42 7.04
CA LEU A 100 34.50 -32.21 8.49
C LEU A 100 35.93 -32.07 9.06
N ALA A 101 36.95 -32.10 8.18
CA ALA A 101 38.37 -32.08 8.55
C ALA A 101 38.74 -33.12 9.63
N LEU A 102 38.05 -34.27 9.64
CA LEU A 102 38.29 -35.34 10.59
C LEU A 102 39.59 -36.09 10.24
N THR A 103 40.26 -36.64 11.25
CA THR A 103 41.30 -37.64 10.99
C THR A 103 40.67 -38.91 10.39
N ARG A 104 41.48 -39.73 9.71
CA ARG A 104 41.02 -41.00 9.13
C ARG A 104 40.32 -41.90 10.15
N GLN A 105 40.89 -42.01 11.35
CA GLN A 105 40.34 -42.82 12.44
C GLN A 105 39.01 -42.27 12.96
N GLN A 106 38.88 -40.95 13.06
CA GLN A 106 37.63 -40.28 13.45
C GLN A 106 36.54 -40.43 12.37
N ALA A 107 36.89 -40.30 11.09
CA ALA A 107 35.96 -40.50 9.98
C ALA A 107 35.45 -41.95 9.90
N GLU A 108 36.33 -42.93 10.14
CA GLU A 108 35.95 -44.35 10.23
C GLU A 108 35.03 -44.62 11.44
N ALA A 109 35.34 -44.04 12.60
CA ALA A 109 34.50 -44.15 13.79
C ALA A 109 33.11 -43.52 13.59
N LEU A 110 33.04 -42.33 12.99
CA LEU A 110 31.79 -41.63 12.71
C LEU A 110 30.96 -42.35 11.65
N LEU A 111 31.57 -42.82 10.56
CA LEU A 111 30.86 -43.60 9.54
C LEU A 111 30.28 -44.89 10.14
N GLY A 112 31.06 -45.60 10.97
CA GLY A 112 30.58 -46.77 11.69
C GLY A 112 29.42 -46.46 12.63
N TYR A 113 29.43 -45.29 13.28
CA TYR A 113 28.33 -44.81 14.11
C TYR A 113 27.04 -44.58 13.28
N LEU A 114 27.15 -43.88 12.13
CA LEU A 114 26.01 -43.62 11.24
C LEU A 114 25.38 -44.92 10.69
N ILE A 115 26.20 -45.90 10.32
CA ILE A 115 25.73 -47.22 9.87
C ILE A 115 25.04 -47.98 11.00
N LYS A 116 25.63 -47.96 12.21
CA LYS A 116 25.06 -48.64 13.39
C LYS A 116 23.69 -48.10 13.77
N LEU A 117 23.49 -46.78 13.65
CA LEU A 117 22.20 -46.11 13.85
C LEU A 117 21.20 -46.33 12.69
N ARG A 118 21.59 -47.04 11.63
CA ARG A 118 20.79 -47.25 10.41
C ARG A 118 20.42 -45.94 9.71
N LEU A 119 21.23 -44.90 9.89
CA LEU A 119 21.14 -43.65 9.12
C LEU A 119 21.75 -43.81 7.72
N LEU A 120 22.60 -44.82 7.55
CA LEU A 120 23.11 -45.34 6.27
C LEU A 120 22.99 -46.88 6.27
N LEU A 121 22.54 -47.46 5.18
CA LEU A 121 22.31 -48.91 5.05
C LEU A 121 23.27 -49.53 4.03
N GLN A 122 23.80 -50.71 4.35
CA GLN A 122 24.56 -51.56 3.43
C GLN A 122 23.60 -52.42 2.59
N PRO A 123 23.62 -52.36 1.24
CA PRO A 123 22.80 -53.19 0.39
C PRO A 123 23.45 -54.57 0.16
N GLY A 124 22.78 -55.62 0.61
CA GLY A 124 23.26 -57.01 0.45
C GLY A 124 24.44 -57.36 1.38
N ALA A 125 24.89 -58.61 1.33
CA ALA A 125 25.88 -59.16 2.26
C ALA A 125 27.36 -59.03 1.80
N ALA A 126 27.61 -58.54 0.57
CA ALA A 126 28.92 -58.72 -0.08
C ALA A 126 29.47 -57.48 -0.82
N LEU A 127 28.89 -56.29 -0.66
CA LEU A 127 29.37 -55.08 -1.33
C LEU A 127 29.60 -53.93 -0.33
N ASP A 128 30.75 -53.25 -0.44
CA ASP A 128 31.11 -52.03 0.31
C ASP A 128 30.33 -50.79 -0.20
N ARG A 129 29.02 -50.94 -0.33
CA ARG A 129 28.11 -49.90 -0.79
C ARG A 129 27.23 -49.45 0.36
N LEU A 130 26.81 -48.19 0.29
CA LEU A 130 25.92 -47.54 1.24
C LEU A 130 24.81 -46.83 0.48
N ARG A 131 23.66 -46.69 1.13
CA ARG A 131 22.56 -45.83 0.69
C ARG A 131 21.88 -45.20 1.89
N PHE A 132 21.25 -44.06 1.66
CA PHE A 132 20.32 -43.52 2.63
C PHE A 132 19.08 -44.43 2.73
N PRO A 133 18.46 -44.54 3.92
CA PRO A 133 17.25 -45.34 4.10
C PRO A 133 16.05 -44.86 3.28
N LEU A 134 15.97 -43.54 3.07
CA LEU A 134 14.90 -42.86 2.36
C LEU A 134 15.52 -41.87 1.36
N ASP A 135 15.11 -41.98 0.10
CA ASP A 135 15.55 -41.07 -0.97
C ASP A 135 15.20 -39.61 -0.66
N PRO A 136 13.99 -39.26 -0.15
CA PRO A 136 13.68 -37.87 0.24
C PRO A 136 14.56 -37.31 1.36
N LEU A 137 15.02 -38.16 2.28
CA LEU A 137 15.94 -37.73 3.34
C LEU A 137 17.31 -37.39 2.73
N ALA A 138 17.77 -38.22 1.79
CA ALA A 138 19.03 -38.00 1.08
C ALA A 138 18.98 -36.70 0.25
N ASP A 139 17.90 -36.51 -0.51
CA ASP A 139 17.65 -35.28 -1.28
C ASP A 139 17.65 -34.04 -0.38
N HIS A 140 16.94 -34.09 0.75
CA HIS A 140 16.87 -32.98 1.69
C HIS A 140 18.22 -32.63 2.31
N LEU A 141 18.95 -33.62 2.79
CA LEU A 141 20.27 -33.43 3.38
C LEU A 141 21.28 -32.88 2.36
N ALA A 142 21.24 -33.39 1.12
CA ALA A 142 22.07 -32.91 0.03
C ALA A 142 21.71 -31.47 -0.37
N ALA A 143 20.42 -31.16 -0.46
CA ALA A 143 19.92 -29.84 -0.81
C ALA A 143 20.28 -28.80 0.28
N ALA A 144 20.16 -29.13 1.56
CA ALA A 144 20.54 -28.26 2.66
C ALA A 144 22.05 -27.93 2.63
N GLU A 145 22.89 -28.92 2.35
CA GLU A 145 24.33 -28.71 2.14
C GLU A 145 24.61 -27.84 0.92
N GLN A 146 23.92 -28.08 -0.19
CA GLN A 146 24.09 -27.28 -1.41
C GLN A 146 23.65 -25.83 -1.22
N PHE A 147 22.52 -25.61 -0.53
CA PHE A 147 22.04 -24.27 -0.17
C PHE A 147 23.08 -23.54 0.68
N GLU A 148 23.54 -24.17 1.76
CA GLU A 148 24.60 -23.61 2.60
C GLU A 148 25.87 -23.32 1.81
N ARG A 149 26.21 -24.05 0.74
CA ARG A 149 27.39 -23.75 -0.10
C ARG A 149 27.19 -22.58 -1.04
N LEU A 150 26.02 -22.49 -1.66
CA LEU A 150 25.65 -21.35 -2.50
C LEU A 150 25.63 -20.06 -1.67
N GLU A 151 25.32 -20.19 -0.37
CA GLU A 151 25.43 -19.10 0.60
C GLU A 151 26.85 -18.96 1.17
N ALA A 152 27.59 -20.02 1.53
CA ALA A 152 28.84 -19.97 2.28
C ALA A 152 30.07 -19.59 1.44
N GLN A 153 29.98 -19.58 0.11
CA GLN A 153 30.94 -18.86 -0.73
C GLN A 153 31.00 -17.34 -0.44
N THR A 154 30.27 -16.86 0.59
CA THR A 154 30.16 -15.46 1.04
C THR A 154 30.66 -15.19 2.48
N LEU A 155 31.44 -16.09 3.09
CA LEU A 155 31.82 -15.97 4.52
C LEU A 155 32.97 -14.97 4.86
N GLU A 156 33.52 -14.27 3.87
CA GLU A 156 34.15 -12.94 4.01
C GLU A 156 33.38 -12.01 3.07
N PRO A 157 33.24 -10.68 3.31
CA PRO A 157 32.15 -9.87 2.77
C PRO A 157 32.13 -9.91 1.24
N ALA A 158 31.46 -10.91 0.70
CA ALA A 158 31.25 -11.09 -0.71
C ALA A 158 30.12 -10.16 -1.04
N GLU A 159 30.38 -9.25 -1.98
CA GLU A 159 29.33 -8.36 -2.46
C GLU A 159 28.13 -9.21 -2.91
N PRO A 160 26.88 -8.77 -2.65
CA PRO A 160 25.66 -9.50 -3.02
C PRO A 160 25.64 -10.03 -4.46
N GLU A 161 26.41 -9.39 -5.35
CA GLU A 161 26.65 -9.79 -6.74
C GLU A 161 27.31 -11.18 -6.90
N GLN A 162 28.23 -11.57 -6.01
CA GLN A 162 28.95 -12.85 -6.10
C GLN A 162 28.06 -14.02 -5.71
N ALA A 163 27.26 -13.85 -4.65
CA ALA A 163 26.25 -14.82 -4.23
C ALA A 163 25.21 -15.02 -5.34
N ALA A 164 24.77 -13.91 -5.95
CA ALA A 164 23.86 -13.97 -7.08
C ALA A 164 24.48 -14.68 -8.30
N ALA A 165 25.75 -14.43 -8.59
CA ALA A 165 26.48 -15.11 -9.66
C ALA A 165 26.63 -16.63 -9.40
N ALA A 166 26.82 -17.06 -8.15
CA ALA A 166 26.89 -18.48 -7.79
C ALA A 166 25.55 -19.19 -8.04
N TRP A 167 24.43 -18.56 -7.68
CA TRP A 167 23.09 -19.04 -7.98
C TRP A 167 22.83 -19.13 -9.49
N GLU A 168 23.21 -18.09 -10.24
CA GLU A 168 23.09 -18.08 -11.71
C GLU A 168 23.91 -19.18 -12.38
N ALA A 169 25.17 -19.35 -11.98
CA ALA A 169 26.04 -20.41 -12.50
C ALA A 169 25.49 -21.81 -12.19
N PHE A 170 24.95 -22.00 -10.99
CA PHE A 170 24.31 -23.26 -10.59
C PHE A 170 23.09 -23.57 -11.46
N LEU A 171 22.19 -22.61 -11.65
CA LEU A 171 21.00 -22.80 -12.49
C LEU A 171 21.35 -23.00 -13.97
N ALA A 172 22.30 -22.23 -14.49
CA ALA A 172 22.78 -22.37 -15.87
C ALA A 172 23.39 -23.75 -16.17
N ALA A 173 23.94 -24.43 -15.16
CA ALA A 173 24.45 -25.80 -15.29
C ALA A 173 23.34 -26.88 -15.28
N LEU A 174 22.13 -26.54 -14.84
CA LEU A 174 21.00 -27.45 -14.71
C LEU A 174 19.96 -27.29 -15.84
N GLU A 175 19.72 -26.07 -16.29
CA GLU A 175 18.75 -25.74 -17.34
C GLU A 175 18.93 -26.48 -18.67
N PRO A 176 20.15 -26.64 -19.23
CA PRO A 176 20.32 -27.33 -20.50
C PRO A 176 20.16 -28.85 -20.38
N ARG A 177 20.00 -29.40 -19.17
CA ARG A 177 19.90 -30.86 -18.97
C ARG A 177 18.60 -31.43 -19.54
N PRO A 178 18.64 -32.62 -20.17
CA PRO A 178 17.45 -33.27 -20.69
C PRO A 178 16.36 -33.47 -19.63
N ALA A 179 15.09 -33.46 -20.05
CA ALA A 179 13.95 -33.61 -19.13
C ALA A 179 14.04 -34.91 -18.30
N ALA A 180 14.46 -36.03 -18.90
CA ALA A 180 14.64 -37.29 -18.17
C ALA A 180 15.74 -37.22 -17.08
N GLU A 181 16.73 -36.34 -17.23
CA GLU A 181 17.74 -36.11 -16.19
C GLU A 181 17.22 -35.18 -15.10
N ARG A 182 16.50 -34.13 -15.49
CA ARG A 182 15.81 -33.23 -14.56
C ARG A 182 14.77 -33.97 -13.70
N GLU A 183 14.09 -34.97 -14.27
CA GLU A 183 13.09 -35.78 -13.55
C GLU A 183 13.75 -36.61 -12.44
N ARG A 184 14.97 -37.11 -12.69
CA ARG A 184 15.73 -37.87 -11.69
C ARG A 184 16.24 -37.01 -10.54
N MET A 185 16.53 -35.74 -10.78
CA MET A 185 16.93 -34.77 -9.74
C MET A 185 15.75 -34.03 -9.10
N ARG A 186 14.52 -34.40 -9.44
CA ARG A 186 13.31 -33.67 -9.02
C ARG A 186 13.22 -33.55 -7.50
N GLY A 187 13.48 -34.63 -6.76
CA GLY A 187 13.44 -34.62 -5.29
C GLY A 187 14.42 -33.60 -4.68
N PHE A 188 15.67 -33.61 -5.15
CA PHE A 188 16.71 -32.66 -4.76
C PHE A 188 16.34 -31.20 -5.08
N LEU A 189 15.85 -30.93 -6.29
CA LEU A 189 15.45 -29.58 -6.72
C LEU A 189 14.31 -29.02 -5.86
N LEU A 190 13.32 -29.85 -5.53
CA LEU A 190 12.23 -29.49 -4.64
C LEU A 190 12.73 -29.20 -3.23
N ALA A 191 13.59 -30.05 -2.69
CA ALA A 191 14.16 -29.86 -1.37
C ALA A 191 15.02 -28.59 -1.28
N LEU A 192 15.76 -28.26 -2.35
CA LEU A 192 16.55 -27.04 -2.43
C LEU A 192 15.66 -25.80 -2.48
N ARG A 193 14.62 -25.82 -3.32
CA ARG A 193 13.62 -24.75 -3.41
C ARG A 193 12.96 -24.51 -2.05
N ASP A 194 12.52 -25.56 -1.38
CA ASP A 194 11.81 -25.43 -0.10
C ASP A 194 12.73 -24.86 0.99
N GLY A 195 14.02 -25.23 1.00
CA GLY A 195 15.03 -24.63 1.88
C GLY A 195 15.25 -23.13 1.62
N VAL A 196 15.28 -22.72 0.34
CA VAL A 196 15.37 -21.31 -0.05
C VAL A 196 14.15 -20.52 0.44
N MET A 197 12.95 -21.02 0.17
CA MET A 197 11.69 -20.35 0.55
C MET A 197 11.55 -20.21 2.07
N GLU A 198 11.94 -21.24 2.83
CA GLU A 198 11.93 -21.19 4.29
C GLU A 198 12.90 -20.14 4.82
N ALA A 199 14.09 -20.03 4.23
CA ALA A 199 15.09 -19.04 4.60
C ALA A 199 14.65 -17.61 4.25
N GLN A 200 14.05 -17.39 3.07
CA GLN A 200 13.48 -16.09 2.66
C GLN A 200 12.39 -15.58 3.63
N GLY A 201 11.61 -16.50 4.20
CA GLY A 201 10.60 -16.16 5.21
C GLY A 201 11.18 -15.69 6.55
N LYS A 202 12.47 -15.95 6.82
CA LYS A 202 13.15 -15.64 8.09
C LYS A 202 14.20 -14.54 7.95
N ARG A 203 14.83 -14.37 6.77
CA ARG A 203 15.87 -13.38 6.50
C ARG A 203 15.99 -13.05 5.01
N ALA A 204 16.58 -11.91 4.69
CA ALA A 204 16.97 -11.59 3.31
C ALA A 204 18.12 -12.49 2.84
N LEU A 205 18.10 -12.90 1.57
CA LEU A 205 19.12 -13.73 0.93
C LEU A 205 19.74 -12.97 -0.25
N ALA A 206 21.05 -13.13 -0.46
CA ALA A 206 21.79 -12.54 -1.57
C ALA A 206 21.66 -13.43 -2.82
N MET A 207 20.50 -13.33 -3.48
CA MET A 207 20.07 -14.25 -4.54
C MET A 207 19.14 -13.52 -5.52
N PRO A 208 19.18 -13.82 -6.83
CA PRO A 208 18.21 -13.29 -7.77
C PRO A 208 16.77 -13.72 -7.40
N PRO A 209 15.78 -12.82 -7.47
CA PRO A 209 14.41 -13.11 -7.04
C PRO A 209 13.75 -14.26 -7.82
N GLN A 210 14.20 -14.54 -9.04
CA GLN A 210 13.70 -15.62 -9.90
C GLN A 210 14.16 -17.03 -9.51
N VAL A 211 15.11 -17.19 -8.57
CA VAL A 211 15.69 -18.51 -8.26
C VAL A 211 14.65 -19.54 -7.79
N PRO A 212 13.71 -19.24 -6.87
CA PRO A 212 12.68 -20.20 -6.47
C PRO A 212 11.82 -20.69 -7.65
N ASP A 213 11.46 -19.80 -8.57
CA ASP A 213 10.65 -20.12 -9.75
C ASP A 213 11.43 -20.98 -10.75
N ARG A 214 12.72 -20.68 -10.96
CA ARG A 214 13.60 -21.47 -11.81
C ARG A 214 13.81 -22.88 -11.25
N LEU A 215 14.00 -23.02 -9.93
CA LEU A 215 14.09 -24.32 -9.27
C LEU A 215 12.78 -25.11 -9.39
N ALA A 216 11.62 -24.46 -9.22
CA ALA A 216 10.32 -25.08 -9.42
C ALA A 216 10.12 -25.56 -10.88
N ALA A 217 10.45 -24.73 -11.86
CA ALA A 217 10.37 -25.07 -13.28
C ALA A 217 11.30 -26.23 -13.64
N LEU A 218 12.52 -26.25 -13.11
CA LEU A 218 13.46 -27.38 -13.27
C LEU A 218 12.90 -28.68 -12.69
N ALA A 219 12.08 -28.60 -11.64
CA ALA A 219 11.42 -29.73 -10.97
C ALA A 219 10.04 -30.08 -11.56
N PHE A 220 9.69 -29.53 -12.73
CA PHE A 220 8.38 -29.70 -13.38
C PHE A 220 7.19 -29.29 -12.51
N LEU A 221 7.40 -28.34 -11.59
CA LEU A 221 6.32 -27.67 -10.91
C LEU A 221 5.99 -26.38 -11.61
N ASP A 222 4.70 -26.15 -11.82
CA ASP A 222 4.17 -24.84 -12.16
C ASP A 222 4.34 -23.91 -10.96
N PRO A 223 5.23 -22.89 -11.03
CA PRO A 223 5.44 -21.97 -9.92
C PRO A 223 4.16 -21.20 -9.56
N GLU A 224 3.32 -20.88 -10.55
CA GLU A 224 2.06 -20.17 -10.31
C GLU A 224 1.04 -21.06 -9.58
N GLY A 225 0.87 -22.32 -10.02
CA GLY A 225 0.01 -23.30 -9.37
C GLY A 225 0.42 -23.60 -7.92
N GLU A 226 1.72 -23.58 -7.62
CA GLU A 226 2.20 -23.82 -6.26
C GLU A 226 2.04 -22.59 -5.35
N ARG A 227 2.30 -21.38 -5.87
CA ARG A 227 1.97 -20.13 -5.17
C ARG A 227 0.48 -20.05 -4.87
N TYR A 228 -0.37 -20.43 -5.83
CA TYR A 228 -1.80 -20.56 -5.65
C TYR A 228 -2.15 -21.55 -4.53
N ARG A 229 -1.55 -22.75 -4.52
CA ARG A 229 -1.76 -23.76 -3.48
C ARG A 229 -1.35 -23.29 -2.07
N LEU A 230 -0.24 -22.56 -1.95
CA LEU A 230 0.23 -22.02 -0.67
C LEU A 230 -0.65 -20.86 -0.19
N ALA A 231 -1.02 -19.94 -1.08
CA ALA A 231 -1.98 -18.88 -0.79
C ALA A 231 -3.31 -19.47 -0.30
N LEU A 232 -3.77 -20.54 -0.95
CA LEU A 232 -4.94 -21.31 -0.55
C LEU A 232 -4.85 -21.88 0.88
N GLN A 233 -3.70 -22.46 1.26
CA GLN A 233 -3.50 -22.99 2.61
C GLN A 233 -3.52 -21.88 3.67
N ARG A 234 -2.85 -20.75 3.39
CA ARG A 234 -2.84 -19.58 4.27
C ARG A 234 -4.23 -18.97 4.45
N ALA A 235 -4.97 -18.80 3.36
CA ALA A 235 -6.35 -18.31 3.38
C ALA A 235 -7.23 -19.17 4.30
N ARG A 236 -7.15 -20.50 4.19
CA ARG A 236 -7.91 -21.43 5.06
C ARG A 236 -7.55 -21.30 6.53
N LYS A 237 -6.27 -21.09 6.85
CA LYS A 237 -5.81 -20.85 8.22
C LYS A 237 -6.44 -19.57 8.79
N TRP A 238 -6.35 -18.46 8.07
CA TRP A 238 -6.89 -17.17 8.54
C TRP A 238 -8.41 -17.18 8.62
N MET A 239 -9.09 -17.90 7.71
CA MET A 239 -10.54 -18.12 7.81
C MET A 239 -10.95 -18.86 9.09
N TRP A 240 -10.11 -19.78 9.58
CA TRP A 240 -10.36 -20.43 10.87
C TRP A 240 -10.15 -19.45 12.03
N GLU A 241 -9.09 -18.63 11.96
CA GLU A 241 -8.81 -17.56 12.95
C GLU A 241 -9.94 -16.53 13.06
N LEU A 242 -10.66 -16.24 11.96
CA LEU A 242 -11.87 -15.39 12.00
C LEU A 242 -12.99 -15.95 12.89
N GLY A 243 -13.07 -17.27 13.05
CA GLY A 243 -14.08 -17.92 13.90
C GLY A 243 -13.70 -17.99 15.37
N VAL A 244 -12.51 -17.54 15.75
CA VAL A 244 -12.01 -17.57 17.13
C VAL A 244 -12.59 -16.39 17.93
N PRO A 245 -12.97 -16.57 19.22
CA PRO A 245 -13.57 -15.50 20.03
C PRO A 245 -12.60 -14.37 20.42
N VAL A 246 -11.35 -14.38 19.97
CA VAL A 246 -10.33 -13.38 20.33
C VAL A 246 -10.26 -12.26 19.28
N ALA A 247 -10.61 -11.03 19.69
CA ALA A 247 -10.68 -9.86 18.79
C ALA A 247 -9.36 -9.54 18.07
N SER A 248 -8.23 -9.59 18.79
CA SER A 248 -6.91 -9.33 18.19
C SER A 248 -6.54 -10.34 17.11
N GLU A 249 -6.88 -11.61 17.29
CA GLU A 249 -6.64 -12.67 16.30
C GLU A 249 -7.52 -12.49 15.07
N ARG A 250 -8.81 -12.14 15.27
CA ARG A 250 -9.71 -11.83 14.15
C ARG A 250 -9.19 -10.65 13.33
N ARG A 251 -8.83 -9.54 13.98
CA ARG A 251 -8.31 -8.35 13.28
C ARG A 251 -7.00 -8.64 12.54
N ASP A 252 -6.11 -9.42 13.13
CA ASP A 252 -4.88 -9.88 12.47
C ASP A 252 -5.20 -10.75 11.24
N ALA A 253 -6.17 -11.67 11.35
CA ALA A 253 -6.66 -12.45 10.22
C ALA A 253 -7.29 -11.59 9.11
N ILE A 254 -8.12 -10.60 9.47
CA ILE A 254 -8.71 -9.64 8.52
C ILE A 254 -7.61 -8.86 7.80
N ALA A 255 -6.61 -8.35 8.53
CA ALA A 255 -5.48 -7.63 7.94
C ALA A 255 -4.66 -8.50 6.96
N LYS A 256 -4.41 -9.77 7.30
CA LYS A 256 -3.72 -10.71 6.39
C LYS A 256 -4.54 -11.04 5.16
N LEU A 257 -5.85 -11.19 5.29
CA LEU A 257 -6.76 -11.39 4.17
C LEU A 257 -6.82 -10.14 3.26
N ALA A 258 -6.85 -8.94 3.84
CA ALA A 258 -6.76 -7.68 3.10
C ALA A 258 -5.47 -7.59 2.29
N ALA A 259 -4.33 -7.88 2.92
CA ALA A 259 -3.02 -7.89 2.27
C ALA A 259 -2.96 -8.87 1.10
N MET A 260 -3.55 -10.06 1.26
CA MET A 260 -3.63 -11.07 0.20
C MET A 260 -4.54 -10.65 -0.94
N ALA A 261 -5.68 -10.00 -0.64
CA ALA A 261 -6.60 -9.48 -1.65
C ALA A 261 -6.02 -8.30 -2.44
N ALA A 262 -5.21 -7.46 -1.78
CA ALA A 262 -4.53 -6.31 -2.38
C ALA A 262 -3.17 -6.66 -3.05
N ALA A 263 -2.76 -7.93 -3.06
CA ALA A 263 -1.46 -8.34 -3.57
C ALA A 263 -1.33 -8.06 -5.09
N PRO A 264 -0.16 -7.59 -5.58
CA PRO A 264 0.04 -7.31 -7.01
C PRO A 264 0.05 -8.57 -7.89
N GLU A 265 0.33 -9.76 -7.34
CA GLU A 265 0.37 -11.02 -8.11
C GLU A 265 -1.03 -11.60 -8.37
N ASP A 266 -1.32 -11.94 -9.63
CA ASP A 266 -2.61 -12.52 -10.03
C ASP A 266 -2.88 -13.88 -9.38
N SER A 267 -1.86 -14.68 -9.05
CA SER A 267 -2.04 -16.00 -8.41
C SER A 267 -2.52 -15.87 -6.96
N GLN A 268 -2.02 -14.88 -6.21
CA GLN A 268 -2.45 -14.58 -4.84
C GLN A 268 -3.86 -13.97 -4.83
N ARG A 269 -4.13 -13.02 -5.74
CA ARG A 269 -5.48 -12.46 -5.94
C ARG A 269 -6.48 -13.52 -6.38
N ARG A 270 -6.10 -14.41 -7.30
CA ARG A 270 -6.94 -15.55 -7.72
C ARG A 270 -7.20 -16.52 -6.58
N ALA A 271 -6.19 -16.89 -5.78
CA ALA A 271 -6.39 -17.75 -4.61
C ALA A 271 -7.31 -17.11 -3.55
N ALA A 272 -7.16 -15.81 -3.29
CA ALA A 272 -8.05 -15.03 -2.44
C ALA A 272 -9.51 -15.06 -2.97
N ARG A 273 -9.69 -14.83 -4.27
CA ARG A 273 -11.00 -14.86 -4.92
C ARG A 273 -11.63 -16.26 -4.94
N ASP A 274 -10.84 -17.32 -5.12
CA ASP A 274 -11.40 -18.67 -5.33
C ASP A 274 -11.83 -19.38 -4.05
N VAL A 275 -11.03 -19.32 -2.98
CA VAL A 275 -11.33 -20.07 -1.74
C VAL A 275 -11.87 -19.20 -0.62
N ALA A 276 -11.62 -17.90 -0.70
CA ALA A 276 -12.12 -16.95 0.27
C ALA A 276 -13.44 -16.27 -0.17
N SER A 277 -13.93 -16.46 -1.40
CA SER A 277 -15.17 -15.79 -1.81
C SER A 277 -16.42 -16.35 -1.14
N ARG A 278 -16.89 -17.56 -1.45
CA ARG A 278 -18.23 -17.95 -0.99
C ARG A 278 -18.32 -18.21 0.51
N ARG A 279 -17.32 -18.89 1.09
CA ARG A 279 -17.33 -19.21 2.53
C ARG A 279 -16.84 -18.04 3.37
N LEU A 280 -15.79 -17.33 2.95
CA LEU A 280 -15.35 -16.16 3.69
C LEU A 280 -16.30 -14.97 3.49
N ALA A 281 -16.92 -14.77 2.32
CA ALA A 281 -17.97 -13.74 2.21
C ALA A 281 -19.16 -14.04 3.13
N ARG A 282 -19.54 -15.31 3.31
CA ARG A 282 -20.55 -15.69 4.31
C ARG A 282 -20.11 -15.39 5.73
N LEU A 283 -18.89 -15.76 6.12
CA LEU A 283 -18.37 -15.49 7.48
C LEU A 283 -18.26 -13.98 7.76
N LEU A 284 -17.79 -13.20 6.79
CA LEU A 284 -17.73 -11.74 6.92
C LEU A 284 -19.14 -11.14 6.93
N ALA A 285 -20.08 -11.64 6.13
CA ALA A 285 -21.48 -11.23 6.18
C ALA A 285 -22.15 -11.56 7.54
N GLU A 286 -21.84 -12.72 8.12
CA GLU A 286 -22.27 -13.07 9.49
C GLU A 286 -21.71 -12.07 10.50
N LEU A 287 -20.41 -11.75 10.44
CA LEU A 287 -19.78 -10.73 11.29
C LEU A 287 -20.43 -9.34 11.13
N LEU A 288 -20.76 -8.95 9.90
CA LEU A 288 -21.46 -7.69 9.60
C LEU A 288 -22.88 -7.64 10.18
N SER A 289 -23.53 -8.78 10.38
CA SER A 289 -24.89 -8.87 10.90
C SER A 289 -25.00 -8.77 12.43
N GLU A 290 -23.89 -8.85 13.15
CA GLU A 290 -23.87 -8.80 14.61
C GLU A 290 -24.08 -7.37 15.15
N LEU A 291 -25.04 -7.16 16.05
CA LEU A 291 -25.34 -5.82 16.60
C LEU A 291 -24.42 -5.40 17.76
N GLN A 292 -23.26 -6.04 17.93
CA GLN A 292 -22.37 -5.77 19.07
C GLN A 292 -21.52 -4.52 18.84
N ALA A 293 -21.70 -3.49 19.68
CA ALA A 293 -20.95 -2.23 19.56
C ALA A 293 -19.42 -2.42 19.60
N GLU A 294 -18.94 -3.42 20.34
CA GLU A 294 -17.51 -3.76 20.46
C GLU A 294 -16.91 -4.29 19.16
N ARG A 295 -17.74 -4.76 18.21
CA ARG A 295 -17.29 -5.34 16.93
C ARG A 295 -17.34 -4.36 15.76
N ARG A 296 -17.76 -3.10 15.95
CA ARG A 296 -17.91 -2.13 14.85
C ARG A 296 -16.67 -1.96 13.98
N LEU A 297 -15.49 -1.92 14.59
CA LEU A 297 -14.24 -1.79 13.85
C LEU A 297 -13.97 -3.04 13.01
N GLU A 298 -14.14 -4.23 13.59
CA GLU A 298 -14.00 -5.51 12.87
C GLU A 298 -14.98 -5.59 11.68
N GLN A 299 -16.19 -5.06 11.84
CA GLN A 299 -17.21 -5.00 10.79
C GLN A 299 -16.81 -4.05 9.65
N GLN A 300 -16.32 -2.86 9.97
CA GLN A 300 -15.81 -1.93 8.97
C GLN A 300 -14.61 -2.53 8.21
N GLU A 301 -13.67 -3.13 8.94
CA GLU A 301 -12.51 -3.82 8.38
C GLU A 301 -12.92 -5.01 7.48
N ALA A 302 -13.94 -5.77 7.87
CA ALA A 302 -14.52 -6.85 7.07
C ALA A 302 -15.15 -6.36 5.77
N ALA A 303 -15.86 -5.22 5.80
CA ALA A 303 -16.44 -4.62 4.60
C ALA A 303 -15.34 -4.25 3.58
N VAL A 304 -14.22 -3.68 4.04
CA VAL A 304 -13.06 -3.38 3.18
C VAL A 304 -12.52 -4.64 2.50
N VAL A 305 -12.37 -5.74 3.24
CA VAL A 305 -11.89 -7.01 2.68
C VAL A 305 -12.85 -7.57 1.63
N LEU A 306 -14.17 -7.51 1.87
CA LEU A 306 -15.17 -7.89 0.86
C LEU A 306 -15.02 -7.04 -0.41
N GLY A 307 -14.84 -5.72 -0.23
CA GLY A 307 -14.64 -4.76 -1.31
C GLY A 307 -13.43 -5.10 -2.18
N LEU A 308 -12.28 -5.36 -1.55
CA LEU A 308 -11.02 -5.73 -2.21
C LEU A 308 -11.08 -7.08 -2.94
N ILE A 309 -11.82 -8.05 -2.40
CA ILE A 309 -11.99 -9.36 -3.04
C ILE A 309 -12.88 -9.22 -4.28
N GLY A 310 -13.96 -8.43 -4.19
CA GLY A 310 -14.82 -8.08 -5.32
C GLY A 310 -15.64 -9.25 -5.90
N THR A 311 -16.22 -10.09 -5.04
CA THR A 311 -17.06 -11.23 -5.49
C THR A 311 -18.55 -10.91 -5.43
N GLU A 312 -19.36 -11.54 -6.28
CA GLU A 312 -20.81 -11.33 -6.32
C GLU A 312 -21.47 -11.53 -4.94
N THR A 313 -21.15 -12.62 -4.23
CA THR A 313 -21.66 -12.84 -2.86
C THR A 313 -21.23 -11.76 -1.87
N GLY A 314 -20.00 -11.23 -2.02
CA GLY A 314 -19.53 -10.13 -1.18
C GLY A 314 -20.28 -8.83 -1.49
N ILE A 315 -20.52 -8.54 -2.76
CA ILE A 315 -21.29 -7.37 -3.23
C ILE A 315 -22.72 -7.43 -2.72
N GLU A 316 -23.40 -8.58 -2.82
CA GLU A 316 -24.75 -8.78 -2.28
C GLU A 316 -24.81 -8.55 -0.75
N ALA A 317 -23.80 -9.01 -0.01
CA ALA A 317 -23.72 -8.78 1.43
C ALA A 317 -23.55 -7.28 1.76
N LEU A 318 -22.71 -6.57 1.01
CA LEU A 318 -22.51 -5.13 1.16
C LEU A 318 -23.79 -4.34 0.83
N GLU A 319 -24.47 -4.66 -0.27
CA GLU A 319 -25.75 -4.05 -0.65
C GLU A 319 -26.83 -4.27 0.42
N GLY A 320 -26.92 -5.49 0.98
CA GLY A 320 -27.85 -5.84 2.05
C GLY A 320 -27.63 -5.02 3.32
N LEU A 321 -26.37 -4.73 3.66
CA LEU A 321 -26.00 -3.92 4.82
C LEU A 321 -26.48 -2.47 4.69
N VAL A 322 -26.39 -1.90 3.49
CA VAL A 322 -26.83 -0.54 3.19
C VAL A 322 -28.35 -0.43 3.29
N GLY A 323 -29.09 -1.41 2.76
CA GLY A 323 -30.56 -1.39 2.70
C GLY A 323 -31.30 -1.65 4.02
N ALA A 324 -30.62 -2.15 5.06
CA ALA A 324 -31.27 -2.66 6.27
C ALA A 324 -31.85 -1.59 7.23
N GLY A 325 -31.61 -0.29 7.02
CA GLY A 325 -32.21 0.84 7.77
C GLY A 325 -31.91 0.93 9.28
N GLN A 326 -31.46 -0.15 9.91
CA GLN A 326 -31.15 -0.29 11.34
C GLN A 326 -29.64 -0.31 11.63
N GLN A 327 -28.81 -0.31 10.60
CA GLN A 327 -27.36 -0.41 10.74
C GLN A 327 -26.74 0.96 11.08
N PRO A 328 -25.64 0.99 11.87
CA PRO A 328 -24.91 2.21 12.18
C PRO A 328 -24.50 2.98 10.91
N PRO A 329 -24.59 4.33 10.87
CA PRO A 329 -24.23 5.14 9.72
C PRO A 329 -22.81 4.89 9.22
N GLU A 330 -21.85 4.69 10.12
CA GLU A 330 -20.44 4.46 9.79
C GLU A 330 -20.22 3.11 9.13
N LEU A 331 -21.02 2.11 9.50
CA LEU A 331 -20.95 0.78 8.90
C LEU A 331 -21.56 0.78 7.49
N ARG A 332 -22.70 1.46 7.30
CA ARG A 332 -23.29 1.68 5.97
C ARG A 332 -22.32 2.43 5.04
N ARG A 333 -21.67 3.47 5.57
CA ARG A 333 -20.63 4.21 4.86
C ARG A 333 -19.48 3.29 4.42
N ALA A 334 -18.94 2.47 5.34
CA ALA A 334 -17.87 1.53 5.01
C ALA A 334 -18.29 0.52 3.92
N ALA A 335 -19.53 0.03 3.94
CA ALA A 335 -20.03 -0.87 2.90
C ALA A 335 -20.18 -0.19 1.53
N LEU A 336 -20.64 1.06 1.49
CA LEU A 336 -20.68 1.85 0.25
C LEU A 336 -19.28 2.07 -0.31
N GLU A 337 -18.33 2.50 0.53
CA GLU A 337 -16.94 2.70 0.11
C GLU A 337 -16.32 1.38 -0.41
N ALA A 338 -16.63 0.25 0.22
CA ALA A 338 -16.21 -1.08 -0.22
C ALA A 338 -16.79 -1.50 -1.59
N LEU A 339 -18.06 -1.15 -1.88
CA LEU A 339 -18.64 -1.35 -3.21
C LEU A 339 -17.86 -0.57 -4.29
N GLY A 340 -17.42 0.65 -3.97
CA GLY A 340 -16.54 1.43 -4.86
C GLY A 340 -15.20 0.75 -5.14
N LEU A 341 -14.60 0.10 -4.13
CA LEU A 341 -13.38 -0.71 -4.32
C LEU A 341 -13.62 -1.90 -5.25
N SER A 342 -14.75 -2.61 -5.07
CA SER A 342 -15.11 -3.73 -5.94
C SER A 342 -15.30 -3.29 -7.39
N ALA A 343 -15.89 -2.11 -7.62
CA ALA A 343 -16.05 -1.55 -8.96
C ALA A 343 -14.69 -1.18 -9.59
N ARG A 344 -13.81 -0.53 -8.83
CA ARG A 344 -12.47 -0.12 -9.28
C ARG A 344 -11.62 -1.30 -9.76
N ASP A 345 -11.63 -2.40 -9.01
CA ASP A 345 -10.75 -3.56 -9.22
C ASP A 345 -11.44 -4.71 -9.98
N CYS A 346 -12.59 -4.43 -10.63
CA CYS A 346 -13.37 -5.39 -11.39
C CYS A 346 -12.70 -5.76 -12.72
N HIS A 347 -12.53 -7.05 -12.99
CA HIS A 347 -11.88 -7.59 -14.20
C HIS A 347 -12.64 -8.81 -14.74
N GLY A 348 -12.58 -9.06 -16.05
CA GLY A 348 -13.17 -10.24 -16.70
C GLY A 348 -14.37 -9.93 -17.63
N SER A 349 -14.98 -10.99 -18.17
CA SER A 349 -16.04 -10.90 -19.19
C SER A 349 -17.36 -10.30 -18.69
N GLU A 350 -17.60 -10.31 -17.38
CA GLU A 350 -18.82 -9.78 -16.74
C GLU A 350 -18.62 -8.38 -16.12
N ARG A 351 -17.45 -7.76 -16.35
CA ARG A 351 -17.06 -6.47 -15.75
C ARG A 351 -18.12 -5.38 -15.98
N HIS A 352 -18.65 -5.28 -17.20
CA HIS A 352 -19.52 -4.18 -17.59
C HIS A 352 -20.87 -4.22 -16.85
N SER A 353 -21.54 -5.38 -16.83
CA SER A 353 -22.83 -5.53 -16.13
C SER A 353 -22.70 -5.36 -14.61
N LEU A 354 -21.59 -5.81 -14.02
CA LEU A 354 -21.37 -5.66 -12.59
C LEU A 354 -21.06 -4.21 -12.20
N LEU A 355 -20.22 -3.53 -12.99
CA LEU A 355 -19.91 -2.11 -12.81
C LEU A 355 -21.19 -1.26 -12.90
N GLU A 356 -22.00 -1.47 -13.94
CA GLU A 356 -23.26 -0.75 -14.13
C GLU A 356 -24.24 -0.97 -12.96
N ARG A 357 -24.35 -2.19 -12.43
CA ARG A 357 -25.17 -2.49 -11.24
C ARG A 357 -24.67 -1.71 -10.02
N ILE A 358 -23.36 -1.76 -9.75
CA ILE A 358 -22.78 -1.10 -8.58
C ILE A 358 -22.94 0.41 -8.70
N GLU A 359 -22.58 1.00 -9.85
CA GLU A 359 -22.72 2.44 -10.08
C GLU A 359 -24.17 2.90 -9.94
N ALA A 360 -25.13 2.19 -10.54
CA ALA A 360 -26.55 2.49 -10.38
C ALA A 360 -27.03 2.39 -8.93
N PHE A 361 -26.53 1.41 -8.17
CA PHE A 361 -26.82 1.29 -6.74
C PHE A 361 -26.26 2.47 -5.96
N LEU A 362 -24.98 2.80 -6.14
CA LEU A 362 -24.31 3.91 -5.46
C LEU A 362 -24.96 5.26 -5.78
N GLU A 363 -25.31 5.49 -7.05
CA GLU A 363 -26.04 6.67 -7.50
C GLU A 363 -27.43 6.81 -6.88
N LYS A 364 -28.13 5.70 -6.68
CA LYS A 364 -29.40 5.67 -5.96
C LYS A 364 -29.19 6.05 -4.50
N GLN A 365 -28.17 5.49 -3.84
CA GLN A 365 -27.86 5.78 -2.43
C GLN A 365 -27.41 7.23 -2.22
N LEU A 366 -26.64 7.79 -3.15
CA LEU A 366 -26.22 9.20 -3.14
C LEU A 366 -27.42 10.16 -3.15
N ARG A 367 -28.56 9.74 -3.72
CA ARG A 367 -29.77 10.57 -3.81
C ARG A 367 -30.83 10.21 -2.75
N ALA A 368 -30.84 8.97 -2.25
CA ALA A 368 -31.87 8.46 -1.36
C ALA A 368 -31.96 9.21 -0.02
N ASP A 369 -30.84 9.74 0.47
CA ASP A 369 -30.74 10.41 1.76
C ASP A 369 -30.46 11.92 1.66
N ALA A 370 -30.58 12.54 0.48
CA ALA A 370 -30.23 13.94 0.23
C ALA A 370 -30.82 14.88 1.31
N LEU A 371 -29.95 15.68 1.94
CA LEU A 371 -30.31 16.57 3.04
C LEU A 371 -31.01 17.82 2.49
N ASP A 372 -32.12 18.18 3.14
CA ASP A 372 -32.68 19.53 3.22
C ASP A 372 -33.18 19.70 4.65
N LEU A 373 -32.22 19.75 5.57
CA LEU A 373 -32.46 19.69 7.01
C LEU A 373 -32.36 21.08 7.62
N LEU A 374 -33.38 21.45 8.40
CA LEU A 374 -33.24 22.53 9.37
C LEU A 374 -32.72 21.92 10.67
N VAL A 375 -31.45 22.18 10.97
CA VAL A 375 -30.74 21.62 12.12
C VAL A 375 -30.84 22.59 13.29
N GLU A 376 -31.61 22.16 14.29
CA GLU A 376 -31.78 22.83 15.58
C GLU A 376 -31.53 21.85 16.73
N GLY A 377 -30.72 22.27 17.70
CA GLY A 377 -30.41 21.49 18.90
C GLY A 377 -29.82 20.10 18.61
N GLU A 378 -29.83 19.24 19.62
CA GLU A 378 -29.23 17.90 19.53
C GLU A 378 -29.98 16.98 18.55
N ALA A 379 -31.30 17.10 18.44
CA ALA A 379 -32.11 16.24 17.58
C ALA A 379 -31.84 16.48 16.10
N GLY A 380 -31.71 17.74 15.67
CA GLY A 380 -31.35 18.07 14.29
C GLY A 380 -29.96 17.55 13.92
N TRP A 381 -29.01 17.68 14.84
CA TRP A 381 -27.65 17.17 14.66
C TRP A 381 -27.57 15.64 14.64
N ALA A 382 -28.36 14.96 15.47
CA ALA A 382 -28.47 13.50 15.44
C ALA A 382 -29.03 13.00 14.09
N GLU A 383 -29.99 13.73 13.50
CA GLU A 383 -30.51 13.41 12.18
C GLU A 383 -29.49 13.64 11.05
N HIS A 384 -28.73 14.74 11.14
CA HIS A 384 -27.59 15.00 10.28
C HIS A 384 -26.57 13.85 10.35
N ASP A 385 -26.15 13.45 11.55
CA ASP A 385 -25.14 12.41 11.76
C ASP A 385 -25.62 11.01 11.34
N ARG A 386 -26.94 10.81 11.34
CA ARG A 386 -27.57 9.59 10.83
C ARG A 386 -27.51 9.49 9.30
N ARG A 387 -27.63 10.62 8.59
CA ARG A 387 -27.85 10.65 7.14
C ARG A 387 -26.62 11.05 6.31
N LEU A 388 -25.76 11.91 6.83
CA LEU A 388 -24.59 12.38 6.07
C LEU A 388 -23.57 11.25 5.78
N PRO A 389 -23.17 10.37 6.72
CA PRO A 389 -22.10 9.41 6.46
C PRO A 389 -22.38 8.45 5.29
N PRO A 390 -23.58 7.88 5.11
CA PRO A 390 -23.90 7.10 3.90
C PRO A 390 -23.76 7.90 2.61
N LEU A 391 -24.21 9.17 2.57
CA LEU A 391 -24.06 10.02 1.38
C LEU A 391 -22.58 10.24 1.03
N GLN A 392 -21.76 10.53 2.04
CA GLN A 392 -20.30 10.65 1.89
C GLN A 392 -19.69 9.36 1.35
N GLY A 393 -20.11 8.20 1.89
CA GLY A 393 -19.66 6.90 1.43
C GLY A 393 -20.02 6.61 -0.02
N ALA A 394 -21.27 6.90 -0.42
CA ALA A 394 -21.72 6.74 -1.81
C ALA A 394 -20.95 7.66 -2.76
N SER A 395 -20.72 8.91 -2.38
CA SER A 395 -19.97 9.85 -3.22
C SER A 395 -18.51 9.41 -3.40
N ARG A 396 -17.85 9.03 -2.30
CA ARG A 396 -16.48 8.53 -2.34
C ARG A 396 -16.38 7.24 -3.16
N ALA A 397 -17.36 6.35 -3.05
CA ALA A 397 -17.41 5.10 -3.81
C ALA A 397 -17.54 5.34 -5.31
N LEU A 398 -18.38 6.29 -5.74
CA LEU A 398 -18.49 6.68 -7.15
C LEU A 398 -17.20 7.28 -7.69
N GLN A 399 -16.52 8.10 -6.88
CA GLN A 399 -15.21 8.63 -7.21
C GLN A 399 -14.16 7.52 -7.39
N LEU A 400 -14.16 6.50 -6.51
CA LEU A 400 -13.26 5.35 -6.61
C LEU A 400 -13.57 4.45 -7.80
N ALA A 401 -14.86 4.19 -8.06
CA ALA A 401 -15.29 3.43 -9.23
C ALA A 401 -14.87 4.13 -10.53
N ALA A 402 -14.94 5.46 -10.56
CA ALA A 402 -14.58 6.24 -11.73
C ALA A 402 -13.07 6.32 -11.99
N SER A 403 -12.23 6.23 -10.95
CA SER A 403 -10.80 6.55 -11.04
C SER A 403 -10.04 5.70 -12.05
N ALA A 404 -10.41 4.41 -12.21
CA ALA A 404 -9.71 3.49 -13.11
C ALA A 404 -9.86 3.86 -14.59
N ASP A 405 -11.01 4.41 -14.99
CA ASP A 405 -11.34 4.70 -16.40
C ASP A 405 -11.46 6.21 -16.67
N LEU A 406 -10.77 7.06 -15.90
CA LEU A 406 -10.67 8.48 -16.21
C LEU A 406 -9.91 8.72 -17.54
N PRO A 407 -10.40 9.61 -18.42
CA PRO A 407 -9.70 9.96 -19.65
C PRO A 407 -8.45 10.78 -19.36
N LEU A 408 -7.43 10.63 -20.21
CA LEU A 408 -6.23 11.46 -20.17
C LEU A 408 -6.63 12.94 -20.36
N LEU A 409 -6.03 13.84 -19.58
CA LEU A 409 -6.22 15.28 -19.72
C LEU A 409 -6.01 15.71 -21.18
N GLY A 410 -7.05 16.29 -21.81
CA GLY A 410 -7.00 16.75 -23.20
C GLY A 410 -7.36 15.73 -24.28
N SER A 411 -7.60 14.46 -23.91
CA SER A 411 -7.99 13.43 -24.89
C SER A 411 -9.45 13.51 -25.36
N GLY A 412 -10.22 14.49 -24.88
CA GLY A 412 -11.64 14.66 -25.18
C GLY A 412 -12.43 15.19 -23.97
N PRO A 413 -13.77 15.01 -23.96
CA PRO A 413 -14.57 15.34 -22.80
C PRO A 413 -14.11 14.55 -21.57
N GLY A 414 -14.11 15.19 -20.41
CA GLY A 414 -13.81 14.51 -19.15
C GLY A 414 -14.89 13.51 -18.80
N ARG A 415 -14.58 12.60 -17.87
CA ARG A 415 -15.61 11.71 -17.32
C ARG A 415 -16.45 12.51 -16.34
N GLU A 416 -17.76 12.58 -16.57
CA GLU A 416 -18.70 13.11 -15.59
C GLU A 416 -18.77 12.13 -14.41
N VAL A 417 -18.49 12.63 -13.21
CA VAL A 417 -18.50 11.81 -11.99
C VAL A 417 -19.48 12.45 -11.01
N PRO A 418 -20.58 11.77 -10.61
CA PRO A 418 -21.47 12.28 -9.59
C PRO A 418 -20.76 12.41 -8.24
N MET A 419 -20.78 13.61 -7.67
CA MET A 419 -20.16 13.95 -6.39
C MET A 419 -21.14 14.72 -5.50
N LEU A 420 -20.94 14.65 -4.18
CA LEU A 420 -21.76 15.35 -3.21
C LEU A 420 -21.16 16.72 -2.89
N THR A 421 -21.95 17.78 -3.01
CA THR A 421 -21.67 19.09 -2.42
C THR A 421 -22.61 19.34 -1.25
N LEU A 422 -22.22 20.25 -0.35
CA LEU A 422 -22.99 20.62 0.82
C LEU A 422 -23.01 22.14 0.96
N THR A 423 -24.18 22.69 1.29
CA THR A 423 -24.38 24.12 1.56
C THR A 423 -25.12 24.30 2.88
N VAL A 424 -24.70 25.30 3.65
CA VAL A 424 -25.18 25.62 4.99
C VAL A 424 -25.49 27.09 5.04
N LEU A 425 -26.75 27.39 5.33
CA LEU A 425 -27.22 28.75 5.52
C LEU A 425 -27.73 28.91 6.94
N GLN A 426 -27.40 30.04 7.57
CA GLN A 426 -27.95 30.37 8.87
C GLN A 426 -29.39 30.90 8.72
N GLU A 427 -30.35 30.25 9.39
CA GLU A 427 -31.76 30.65 9.47
C GLU A 427 -32.11 30.96 10.94
N GLY A 428 -31.81 32.19 11.40
CA GLY A 428 -31.93 32.55 12.81
C GLY A 428 -30.88 31.84 13.68
N GLU A 429 -31.32 31.06 14.66
CA GLU A 429 -30.46 30.20 15.51
C GLU A 429 -30.24 28.81 14.89
N ALA A 430 -30.93 28.49 13.79
CA ALA A 430 -30.87 27.21 13.11
C ALA A 430 -29.89 27.21 11.94
N LEU A 431 -29.48 26.01 11.53
CA LEU A 431 -28.69 25.80 10.30
C LEU A 431 -29.50 25.02 9.27
N ARG A 432 -29.75 25.61 8.11
CA ARG A 432 -30.28 24.89 6.95
C ARG A 432 -29.12 24.20 6.23
N ILE A 433 -29.04 22.87 6.32
CA ILE A 433 -28.04 22.05 5.65
C ILE A 433 -28.67 21.35 4.45
N ARG A 434 -28.15 21.64 3.26
CA ARG A 434 -28.56 21.03 1.99
C ARG A 434 -27.41 20.29 1.34
N THR A 435 -27.69 19.11 0.80
CA THR A 435 -26.74 18.41 -0.07
C THR A 435 -27.26 18.36 -1.49
N GLU A 436 -26.37 18.55 -2.45
CA GLU A 436 -26.69 18.48 -3.87
C GLU A 436 -25.69 17.55 -4.57
N VAL A 437 -26.14 16.93 -5.66
CA VAL A 437 -25.26 16.14 -6.52
C VAL A 437 -24.78 17.03 -7.65
N VAL A 438 -23.46 17.18 -7.76
CA VAL A 438 -22.79 17.83 -8.88
C VAL A 438 -22.10 16.78 -9.74
N THR A 439 -21.95 17.03 -11.04
CA THR A 439 -21.33 16.10 -12.00
C THR A 439 -20.15 16.75 -12.71
N PRO A 440 -19.09 17.14 -11.98
CA PRO A 440 -17.92 17.73 -12.61
C PRO A 440 -17.26 16.74 -13.58
N ALA A 441 -16.75 17.27 -14.69
CA ALA A 441 -15.89 16.53 -15.59
C ALA A 441 -14.51 16.35 -14.94
N VAL A 442 -14.03 15.11 -14.88
CA VAL A 442 -12.75 14.75 -14.27
C VAL A 442 -11.84 14.10 -15.31
N TRP A 443 -10.56 14.44 -15.24
CA TRP A 443 -9.50 13.85 -16.06
C TRP A 443 -8.42 13.26 -15.18
N LYS A 444 -7.59 12.39 -15.76
CA LYS A 444 -6.33 11.97 -15.17
C LYS A 444 -5.12 12.57 -15.88
N LEU A 445 -4.08 12.81 -15.11
CA LEU A 445 -2.72 13.01 -15.58
C LEU A 445 -1.87 11.84 -15.07
N PRO A 446 -1.30 11.01 -15.96
CA PRO A 446 -0.42 9.92 -15.56
C PRO A 446 0.82 10.41 -14.82
N LEU A 447 1.28 9.63 -13.86
CA LEU A 447 2.55 9.80 -13.17
C LEU A 447 3.41 8.53 -13.39
N PRO A 448 4.73 8.60 -13.14
CA PRO A 448 5.59 7.41 -13.21
C PRO A 448 5.10 6.27 -12.30
N GLY A 449 5.42 5.02 -12.65
CA GLY A 449 5.09 3.87 -11.81
C GLY A 449 3.61 3.47 -11.79
N GLY A 450 2.78 4.05 -12.66
CA GLY A 450 1.35 3.72 -12.78
C GLY A 450 0.43 4.53 -11.86
N GLU A 451 0.99 5.45 -11.08
CA GLU A 451 0.22 6.44 -10.32
C GLU A 451 -0.48 7.45 -11.26
N GLN A 452 -1.50 8.14 -10.74
CA GLN A 452 -2.23 9.16 -11.51
C GLN A 452 -2.69 10.32 -10.63
N LEU A 453 -2.77 11.50 -11.22
CA LEU A 453 -3.31 12.72 -10.61
C LEU A 453 -4.68 13.04 -11.22
N GLU A 454 -5.71 13.19 -10.38
CA GLU A 454 -7.04 13.59 -10.83
C GLU A 454 -7.15 15.12 -10.89
N LEU A 455 -7.58 15.63 -12.04
CA LEU A 455 -7.66 17.05 -12.34
C LEU A 455 -9.10 17.46 -12.64
N VAL A 456 -9.47 18.64 -12.12
CA VAL A 456 -10.77 19.26 -12.28
C VAL A 456 -10.59 20.64 -12.90
N VAL A 457 -11.45 21.01 -13.84
CA VAL A 457 -11.37 22.31 -14.53
C VAL A 457 -11.98 23.40 -13.67
N VAL A 458 -11.19 24.44 -13.41
CA VAL A 458 -11.66 25.70 -12.85
C VAL A 458 -12.12 26.60 -14.00
N PRO A 459 -13.40 27.00 -14.05
CA PRO A 459 -13.91 27.85 -15.12
C PRO A 459 -13.24 29.22 -15.13
N GLY A 460 -12.87 29.69 -16.32
CA GLY A 460 -12.44 31.08 -16.49
C GLY A 460 -13.58 32.05 -16.21
N GLY A 461 -13.27 33.23 -15.66
CA GLY A 461 -14.29 34.18 -15.23
C GLY A 461 -13.75 35.29 -14.34
N LYS A 462 -14.65 36.18 -13.90
CA LYS A 462 -14.33 37.21 -12.89
C LYS A 462 -14.93 36.78 -11.56
N TYR A 463 -14.09 36.65 -10.53
CA TYR A 463 -14.47 36.16 -9.21
C TYR A 463 -14.07 37.15 -8.13
N GLY A 464 -14.92 37.28 -7.09
CA GLY A 464 -14.58 37.99 -5.86
C GLY A 464 -13.71 37.12 -4.96
N ILE A 465 -12.69 37.73 -4.37
CA ILE A 465 -11.79 37.13 -3.37
C ILE A 465 -11.51 38.16 -2.26
N GLY A 466 -10.91 37.72 -1.16
CA GLY A 466 -10.87 38.44 0.10
C GLY A 466 -12.13 38.17 0.91
N SER A 467 -12.29 38.90 2.00
CA SER A 467 -13.50 38.81 2.83
C SER A 467 -13.99 40.20 3.24
N PRO A 468 -15.22 40.34 3.75
CA PRO A 468 -15.81 41.63 4.17
C PRO A 468 -15.39 42.02 5.60
N GLU A 469 -15.29 43.32 5.91
CA GLU A 469 -14.75 43.84 7.20
C GLU A 469 -15.42 43.21 8.45
N GLY A 470 -16.68 42.82 8.35
CA GLY A 470 -17.44 42.19 9.45
C GLY A 470 -17.31 40.66 9.56
N GLU A 471 -16.55 39.98 8.69
CA GLU A 471 -16.38 38.53 8.77
C GLU A 471 -15.69 38.12 10.09
N THR A 472 -16.14 37.02 10.69
CA THR A 472 -15.58 36.57 11.98
C THR A 472 -14.19 35.95 11.79
N GLY A 473 -13.25 36.24 12.70
CA GLY A 473 -11.90 35.64 12.66
C GLY A 473 -10.92 36.28 11.66
N ARG A 474 -11.23 37.49 11.20
CA ARG A 474 -10.36 38.38 10.40
C ARG A 474 -9.23 38.98 11.25
N ASP A 475 -8.27 39.61 10.58
CA ASP A 475 -7.34 40.62 11.13
C ASP A 475 -6.43 40.21 12.30
N TRP A 476 -6.08 38.93 12.40
CA TRP A 476 -5.06 38.48 13.36
C TRP A 476 -3.62 38.87 12.94
N TYR A 477 -3.41 39.29 11.69
CA TYR A 477 -2.09 39.58 11.11
C TYR A 477 -1.39 40.79 11.71
N ALA A 478 -2.14 41.82 12.11
CA ALA A 478 -1.59 43.11 12.52
C ALA A 478 -0.60 43.01 13.70
N ASN A 479 -0.73 41.96 14.51
CA ASN A 479 0.14 41.68 15.66
C ASN A 479 1.09 40.49 15.44
N GLN A 480 1.02 39.80 14.29
CA GLN A 480 1.80 38.59 14.01
C GLN A 480 2.71 38.70 12.78
N ARG A 481 2.51 39.71 11.93
CA ARG A 481 3.23 39.88 10.67
C ARG A 481 3.70 41.33 10.49
N ASP A 482 4.87 41.48 9.90
CA ASP A 482 5.42 42.80 9.60
C ASP A 482 4.61 43.46 8.48
N GLY A 483 4.55 44.80 8.47
CA GLY A 483 3.82 45.54 7.44
C GLY A 483 2.29 45.39 7.44
N CYS A 484 1.71 44.64 8.38
CA CYS A 484 0.25 44.37 8.40
C CYS A 484 -0.57 45.35 9.26
N LYS A 485 0.08 46.18 10.07
CA LYS A 485 -0.61 47.12 10.96
C LYS A 485 -1.34 48.21 10.16
N GLY A 486 -2.66 48.26 10.29
CA GLY A 486 -3.51 49.22 9.58
C GLY A 486 -3.67 48.91 8.08
N VAL A 487 -3.30 47.69 7.66
CA VAL A 487 -3.46 47.20 6.29
C VAL A 487 -4.59 46.18 6.28
N ASN A 488 -5.50 46.29 5.30
CA ASN A 488 -6.50 45.27 5.07
C ASN A 488 -5.86 44.10 4.30
N VAL A 489 -5.31 43.14 5.05
CA VAL A 489 -4.52 42.00 4.51
C VAL A 489 -5.38 41.04 3.69
N GLU A 490 -6.69 41.03 3.94
CA GLU A 490 -7.69 40.18 3.30
C GLU A 490 -8.68 41.04 2.50
N ALA A 491 -8.20 42.13 1.89
CA ALA A 491 -9.04 43.09 1.18
C ALA A 491 -9.83 42.45 0.03
N GLU A 492 -11.13 42.81 -0.02
CA GLU A 492 -12.03 42.39 -1.10
C GLU A 492 -11.56 42.94 -2.43
N ARG A 493 -11.41 42.06 -3.42
CA ARG A 493 -11.04 42.43 -4.78
C ARG A 493 -11.58 41.43 -5.78
N SER A 494 -11.43 41.74 -7.06
CA SER A 494 -11.79 40.83 -8.14
C SER A 494 -10.55 40.32 -8.86
N VAL A 495 -10.54 39.03 -9.19
CA VAL A 495 -9.56 38.41 -10.09
C VAL A 495 -10.24 37.91 -11.35
N ARG A 496 -9.58 38.01 -12.50
CA ARG A 496 -10.05 37.50 -13.79
C ARG A 496 -9.24 36.26 -14.17
N LEU A 497 -9.77 35.09 -13.84
CA LEU A 497 -9.10 33.84 -14.14
C LEU A 497 -9.28 33.43 -15.59
N GLU A 498 -8.19 32.99 -16.21
CA GLU A 498 -8.28 32.08 -17.35
C GLU A 498 -8.70 30.69 -16.88
N ARG A 499 -9.21 29.88 -17.79
CA ARG A 499 -9.54 28.48 -17.49
C ARG A 499 -8.25 27.71 -17.20
N PHE A 500 -8.21 26.97 -16.12
CA PHE A 500 -7.08 26.11 -15.76
C PHE A 500 -7.60 24.82 -15.12
N ALA A 501 -6.74 23.83 -14.92
CA ALA A 501 -7.10 22.64 -14.14
C ALA A 501 -6.37 22.64 -12.80
N LEU A 502 -7.04 22.16 -11.75
CA LEU A 502 -6.46 22.03 -10.42
C LEU A 502 -6.56 20.57 -9.96
N ALA A 503 -5.55 20.09 -9.23
CA ALA A 503 -5.62 18.79 -8.59
C ALA A 503 -6.83 18.71 -7.65
N ARG A 504 -7.60 17.62 -7.77
CA ARG A 504 -8.84 17.43 -7.00
C ARG A 504 -8.59 17.41 -5.50
N HIS A 505 -7.46 16.86 -5.09
CA HIS A 505 -6.97 16.83 -3.71
C HIS A 505 -5.53 17.35 -3.65
N ALA A 506 -5.01 17.54 -2.44
CA ALA A 506 -3.58 17.66 -2.23
C ALA A 506 -2.85 16.41 -2.74
N ILE A 507 -1.58 16.57 -3.14
CA ILE A 507 -0.74 15.46 -3.59
C ILE A 507 -0.57 14.45 -2.47
N THR A 508 -0.75 13.18 -2.80
CA THR A 508 -0.61 12.06 -1.87
C THR A 508 0.84 11.62 -1.71
N GLN A 509 1.14 10.87 -0.65
CA GLN A 509 2.46 10.28 -0.45
C GLN A 509 2.87 9.31 -1.57
N ALA A 510 1.91 8.57 -2.15
CA ALA A 510 2.18 7.68 -3.30
C ALA A 510 2.56 8.48 -4.56
N GLN A 511 1.77 9.50 -4.89
CA GLN A 511 2.04 10.41 -6.02
C GLN A 511 3.35 11.17 -5.82
N TRP A 512 3.66 11.60 -4.60
CA TRP A 512 4.93 12.24 -4.28
C TRP A 512 6.11 11.34 -4.64
N ARG A 513 6.10 10.11 -4.09
CA ARG A 513 7.16 9.11 -4.28
C ARG A 513 7.38 8.79 -5.76
N ALA A 514 6.30 8.66 -6.53
CA ALA A 514 6.36 8.33 -7.95
C ALA A 514 7.23 9.32 -8.77
N VAL A 515 7.18 10.61 -8.42
CA VAL A 515 7.93 11.67 -9.12
C VAL A 515 9.26 11.98 -8.42
N ALA A 516 9.34 11.87 -7.10
CA ALA A 516 10.55 12.16 -6.33
C ALA A 516 11.74 11.23 -6.67
N VAL A 517 11.47 10.05 -7.27
CA VAL A 517 12.52 9.11 -7.73
C VAL A 517 13.01 9.39 -9.15
N LEU A 518 12.38 10.31 -9.88
CA LEU A 518 12.85 10.73 -11.21
C LEU A 518 14.20 11.45 -11.13
N PRO A 519 14.96 11.55 -12.23
CA PRO A 519 16.25 12.24 -12.26
C PRO A 519 16.18 13.66 -11.67
N GLN A 520 17.13 13.97 -10.79
CA GLN A 520 17.24 15.28 -10.14
C GLN A 520 17.43 16.43 -11.13
N LEU A 521 16.80 17.57 -10.85
CA LEU A 521 16.99 18.83 -11.56
C LEU A 521 17.96 19.75 -10.82
N GLU A 522 17.52 20.29 -9.68
CA GLU A 522 18.27 21.27 -8.90
C GLU A 522 18.66 20.70 -7.53
N ARG A 523 17.74 19.98 -6.87
CA ARG A 523 17.93 19.48 -5.50
C ARG A 523 17.44 18.06 -5.32
N ASP A 524 18.03 17.37 -4.36
CA ASP A 524 17.58 16.03 -3.98
C ASP A 524 16.21 16.12 -3.28
N LEU A 525 15.39 15.07 -3.43
CA LEU A 525 14.08 14.96 -2.78
C LEU A 525 14.04 13.70 -1.93
N ASN A 526 13.59 13.83 -0.68
CA ASN A 526 13.18 12.66 0.09
C ASN A 526 11.97 12.01 -0.61
N PRO A 527 12.03 10.73 -1.04
CA PRO A 527 10.91 10.06 -1.71
C PRO A 527 9.80 9.62 -0.74
N THR A 528 10.07 9.64 0.56
CA THR A 528 9.09 9.33 1.61
C THR A 528 9.12 10.39 2.70
N PRO A 529 8.86 11.66 2.36
CA PRO A 529 8.67 12.67 3.38
C PRO A 529 7.37 12.35 4.11
N GLY A 530 7.18 12.99 5.25
CA GLY A 530 5.92 12.90 5.97
C GLY A 530 6.05 12.28 7.34
N SER A 531 5.42 12.96 8.28
CA SER A 531 5.38 12.65 9.70
C SER A 531 4.37 11.54 10.01
N TYR A 532 3.40 11.31 9.12
CA TYR A 532 2.33 10.31 9.29
C TYR A 532 2.52 9.10 8.39
N LYS A 533 2.30 7.92 8.96
CA LYS A 533 2.32 6.64 8.25
C LYS A 533 0.91 6.04 8.18
N PRO A 534 0.64 5.20 7.16
CA PRO A 534 -0.59 4.42 7.09
C PRO A 534 -0.76 3.51 8.31
N ASP A 535 -1.81 3.72 9.10
CA ASP A 535 -2.05 2.98 10.35
C ASP A 535 -3.21 1.99 10.23
N ASP A 536 -4.26 2.33 9.48
CA ASP A 536 -5.48 1.52 9.36
C ASP A 536 -5.59 0.77 8.01
N LEU A 537 -6.48 -0.24 7.94
CA LEU A 537 -6.66 -1.07 6.74
C LEU A 537 -7.00 -0.26 5.49
N TRP A 538 -7.76 0.82 5.64
CA TRP A 538 -8.11 1.68 4.51
C TRP A 538 -6.85 2.30 3.89
N GLU A 539 -5.97 2.86 4.74
CA GLU A 539 -4.73 3.53 4.34
C GLU A 539 -3.69 2.54 3.82
N ARG A 540 -3.69 1.30 4.34
CA ARG A 540 -2.69 0.28 4.02
C ARG A 540 -3.04 -0.55 2.80
N PHE A 541 -4.32 -0.84 2.58
CA PHE A 541 -4.76 -1.83 1.58
C PHE A 541 -5.85 -1.31 0.63
N ALA A 542 -6.81 -0.52 1.11
CA ALA A 542 -7.87 0.00 0.23
C ALA A 542 -7.36 1.09 -0.73
N GLN A 543 -6.54 2.01 -0.22
CA GLN A 543 -5.88 3.07 -0.98
C GLN A 543 -4.46 3.31 -0.44
N PRO A 544 -3.51 2.43 -0.76
CA PRO A 544 -2.14 2.51 -0.27
C PRO A 544 -1.49 3.87 -0.60
N GLY A 545 -1.04 4.58 0.44
CA GLY A 545 -0.32 5.86 0.27
C GLY A 545 -1.20 7.07 -0.09
N ALA A 546 -2.52 6.99 0.11
CA ALA A 546 -3.48 8.06 -0.16
C ALA A 546 -3.52 9.19 0.89
N LEU A 547 -2.68 9.14 1.93
CA LEU A 547 -2.49 10.30 2.81
C LEU A 547 -1.85 11.46 2.02
N PRO A 548 -2.24 12.72 2.27
CA PRO A 548 -1.55 13.85 1.68
C PRO A 548 -0.07 13.84 2.09
N VAL A 549 0.80 14.25 1.17
CA VAL A 549 2.21 14.45 1.48
C VAL A 549 2.35 15.65 2.43
N ASP A 550 3.20 15.48 3.45
CA ASP A 550 3.53 16.51 4.43
C ASP A 550 5.04 16.67 4.55
N SER A 551 5.49 17.66 5.33
CA SER A 551 6.90 17.92 5.58
C SER A 551 7.69 18.22 4.29
N VAL A 552 7.08 18.97 3.39
CA VAL A 552 7.67 19.41 2.12
C VAL A 552 7.80 20.93 2.08
N SER A 553 8.96 21.41 1.63
CA SER A 553 9.23 22.84 1.50
C SER A 553 8.71 23.37 0.16
N TRP A 554 8.61 24.69 0.03
CA TRP A 554 8.23 25.31 -1.25
C TRP A 554 9.24 24.92 -2.35
N PHE A 555 10.53 24.88 -2.00
CA PHE A 555 11.58 24.44 -2.91
C PHE A 555 11.43 22.96 -3.31
N ASP A 556 11.06 22.08 -2.40
CA ASP A 556 10.82 20.66 -2.73
C ASP A 556 9.65 20.54 -3.71
N CYS A 557 8.59 21.34 -3.52
CA CYS A 557 7.43 21.36 -4.42
C CYS A 557 7.83 21.82 -5.84
N GLN A 558 8.66 22.85 -5.97
CA GLN A 558 9.16 23.32 -7.27
C GLN A 558 10.02 22.28 -7.97
N GLU A 559 10.92 21.61 -7.24
CA GLU A 559 11.73 20.52 -7.79
C GLU A 559 10.84 19.37 -8.27
N TRP A 560 9.86 18.97 -7.45
CA TRP A 560 8.90 17.92 -7.78
C TRP A 560 8.11 18.24 -9.06
N LEU A 561 7.61 19.48 -9.17
CA LEU A 561 6.91 19.98 -10.35
C LEU A 561 7.81 19.99 -11.58
N GLY A 562 9.06 20.43 -11.44
CA GLY A 562 10.05 20.43 -12.52
C GLY A 562 10.34 19.03 -13.04
N ARG A 563 10.55 18.06 -12.13
CA ARG A 563 10.76 16.64 -12.51
C ARG A 563 9.55 16.09 -13.25
N LEU A 564 8.33 16.36 -12.76
CA LEU A 564 7.09 15.92 -13.42
C LEU A 564 6.96 16.54 -14.82
N ASN A 565 7.17 17.85 -14.96
CA ASN A 565 7.08 18.53 -16.24
C ASN A 565 8.10 17.99 -17.25
N ARG A 566 9.35 17.72 -16.83
CA ARG A 566 10.35 17.09 -17.70
C ARG A 566 9.93 15.68 -18.13
N TRP A 567 9.45 14.87 -17.20
CA TRP A 567 9.00 13.52 -17.51
C TRP A 567 7.80 13.52 -18.46
N LEU A 568 6.83 14.41 -18.26
CA LEU A 568 5.71 14.59 -19.18
C LEU A 568 6.23 14.98 -20.56
N LEU A 569 7.13 15.95 -20.66
CA LEU A 569 7.72 16.35 -21.95
C LEU A 569 8.33 15.17 -22.72
N GLU A 570 8.97 14.24 -22.03
CA GLU A 570 9.58 13.06 -22.64
C GLU A 570 8.57 11.94 -22.96
N GLN A 571 7.57 11.72 -22.11
CA GLN A 571 6.67 10.57 -22.20
C GLN A 571 5.30 10.87 -22.83
N TRP A 572 4.92 12.15 -23.00
CA TRP A 572 3.55 12.58 -23.33
C TRP A 572 2.95 11.85 -24.53
N SER A 573 3.67 11.81 -25.64
CA SER A 573 3.22 11.13 -26.86
C SER A 573 3.04 9.62 -26.64
N GLY A 574 3.96 8.99 -25.90
CA GLY A 574 3.88 7.57 -25.55
C GLY A 574 2.71 7.23 -24.60
N LEU A 575 2.27 8.21 -23.81
CA LEU A 575 1.09 8.11 -22.93
C LEU A 575 -0.24 8.33 -23.68
N GLY A 576 -0.20 8.58 -25.00
CA GLY A 576 -1.38 8.90 -25.82
C GLY A 576 -1.78 10.38 -25.77
N GLY A 577 -0.91 11.24 -25.25
CA GLY A 577 -1.10 12.68 -25.24
C GLY A 577 -1.05 13.28 -26.65
N GLN A 578 -1.83 14.34 -26.86
CA GLN A 578 -1.86 15.10 -28.11
C GLN A 578 -1.32 16.51 -27.88
N GLY A 579 -0.64 17.07 -28.88
CA GLY A 579 -0.06 18.41 -28.81
C GLY A 579 1.03 18.56 -27.75
N ASP A 580 1.21 19.78 -27.27
CA ASP A 580 2.18 20.08 -26.22
C ASP A 580 1.74 19.45 -24.87
N PRO A 581 2.70 18.96 -24.07
CA PRO A 581 2.41 18.38 -22.77
C PRO A 581 1.83 19.44 -21.81
N PRO A 582 0.97 19.03 -20.86
CA PRO A 582 0.48 19.91 -19.80
C PRO A 582 1.63 20.42 -18.93
N GLN A 583 1.54 21.69 -18.51
CA GLN A 583 2.53 22.31 -17.62
C GLN A 583 1.95 22.50 -16.22
N LEU A 584 2.58 21.86 -15.24
CA LEU A 584 2.18 21.89 -13.84
C LEU A 584 2.96 22.96 -13.09
N ALA A 585 2.28 23.68 -12.21
CA ALA A 585 2.82 24.74 -11.38
C ALA A 585 2.10 24.78 -10.02
N LEU A 586 2.63 25.56 -9.07
CA LEU A 586 1.87 25.97 -7.90
C LEU A 586 0.81 27.01 -8.31
N PRO A 587 -0.42 26.96 -7.77
CA PRO A 587 -1.42 27.97 -8.07
C PRO A 587 -0.98 29.32 -7.49
N GLY A 588 -1.38 30.39 -8.18
CA GLY A 588 -1.41 31.70 -7.55
C GLY A 588 -2.45 31.76 -6.44
N GLU A 589 -2.29 32.66 -5.49
CA GLU A 589 -3.20 32.84 -4.37
C GLU A 589 -4.63 33.13 -4.85
N GLY A 590 -4.77 34.01 -5.85
CA GLY A 590 -6.07 34.34 -6.43
C GLY A 590 -6.71 33.15 -7.16
N GLN A 591 -5.91 32.31 -7.82
CA GLN A 591 -6.38 31.05 -8.41
C GLN A 591 -6.88 30.09 -7.33
N TRP A 592 -6.10 29.91 -6.26
CA TRP A 592 -6.44 29.01 -5.17
C TRP A 592 -7.72 29.45 -4.45
N GLU A 593 -7.85 30.73 -4.09
CA GLU A 593 -8.99 31.22 -3.33
C GLU A 593 -10.29 31.17 -4.14
N ALA A 594 -10.26 31.59 -5.41
CA ALA A 594 -11.42 31.48 -6.28
C ALA A 594 -11.82 30.02 -6.51
N ALA A 595 -10.84 29.11 -6.64
CA ALA A 595 -11.06 27.66 -6.71
C ALA A 595 -11.64 27.09 -5.42
N CYS A 596 -11.18 27.54 -4.25
CA CYS A 596 -11.66 27.14 -2.94
C CYS A 596 -13.13 27.50 -2.75
N LEU A 597 -13.45 28.79 -2.92
CA LEU A 597 -14.82 29.31 -2.83
C LEU A 597 -15.72 28.69 -3.88
N ALA A 598 -15.15 28.37 -5.05
CA ALA A 598 -15.87 28.07 -6.26
C ALA A 598 -17.03 29.05 -6.38
N GLY A 599 -16.76 30.36 -6.29
CA GLY A 599 -17.68 31.50 -6.26
C GLY A 599 -18.86 31.46 -5.26
N ALA A 600 -18.68 30.82 -4.10
CA ALA A 600 -19.38 31.21 -2.88
C ALA A 600 -18.91 32.62 -2.42
N GLY A 601 -19.79 33.36 -1.74
CA GLY A 601 -19.50 34.68 -1.16
C GLY A 601 -19.39 34.65 0.36
N THR A 602 -19.12 33.47 0.92
CA THR A 602 -19.12 33.15 2.34
C THR A 602 -17.73 32.68 2.79
N PRO A 603 -17.42 32.64 4.10
CA PRO A 603 -16.09 32.26 4.59
C PRO A 603 -15.62 30.87 4.13
N PHE A 604 -16.56 29.95 3.90
CA PHE A 604 -16.31 28.61 3.37
C PHE A 604 -17.18 28.37 2.12
N HIS A 605 -16.78 27.47 1.23
CA HIS A 605 -17.66 27.06 0.11
C HIS A 605 -18.93 26.36 0.60
N PHE A 606 -18.90 25.84 1.83
CA PHE A 606 -20.08 25.31 2.51
C PHE A 606 -21.06 26.41 2.91
N GLY A 607 -20.62 27.65 3.15
CA GLY A 607 -21.45 28.72 3.70
C GLY A 607 -20.78 29.43 4.88
N ASP A 608 -21.59 29.84 5.86
CA ASP A 608 -21.17 30.70 6.98
C ASP A 608 -20.48 29.96 8.13
N THR A 609 -20.36 28.63 8.06
CA THR A 609 -19.86 27.81 9.16
C THR A 609 -19.10 26.56 8.67
N LEU A 610 -18.40 25.90 9.60
CA LEU A 610 -17.61 24.70 9.35
C LEU A 610 -17.80 23.71 10.51
N ASP A 611 -18.01 22.44 10.18
CA ASP A 611 -18.16 21.32 11.12
C ASP A 611 -17.13 20.21 10.82
N ALA A 612 -16.65 19.52 11.85
CA ALA A 612 -15.59 18.50 11.75
C ALA A 612 -16.03 17.20 11.04
N SER A 613 -17.32 17.10 10.67
CA SER A 613 -17.85 16.05 9.79
C SER A 613 -17.74 16.40 8.30
N TRP A 614 -17.39 17.64 7.93
CA TRP A 614 -17.24 18.09 6.53
C TRP A 614 -15.79 18.39 6.15
N ALA A 615 -14.96 18.74 7.12
CA ALA A 615 -13.57 19.13 6.95
C ALA A 615 -12.69 18.64 8.11
N ASN A 616 -11.37 18.58 7.90
CA ASN A 616 -10.41 18.15 8.92
C ASN A 616 -9.67 19.36 9.51
N PHE A 617 -9.98 19.72 10.75
CA PHE A 617 -9.38 20.83 11.49
C PHE A 617 -9.41 20.51 13.00
N ASP A 618 -8.96 21.43 13.87
CA ASP A 618 -9.16 21.30 15.31
C ASP A 618 -10.65 21.46 15.68
N GLY A 619 -11.36 20.33 15.68
CA GLY A 619 -12.77 20.22 16.05
C GLY A 619 -13.08 20.59 17.51
N GLY A 620 -12.08 20.86 18.36
CA GLY A 620 -12.27 21.39 19.71
C GLY A 620 -12.84 22.82 19.75
N TYR A 621 -12.88 23.49 18.59
CA TYR A 621 -13.38 24.84 18.37
C TYR A 621 -14.50 24.86 17.33
N SER A 622 -15.36 25.88 17.40
CA SER A 622 -16.44 26.12 16.43
C SER A 622 -16.25 27.45 15.70
N TYR A 623 -16.97 27.63 14.60
CA TYR A 623 -17.01 28.88 13.85
C TYR A 623 -18.48 29.28 13.61
N GLY A 624 -18.90 30.43 14.14
CA GLY A 624 -20.29 30.84 14.09
C GLY A 624 -21.19 29.83 14.82
N PRO A 625 -22.34 29.43 14.25
CA PRO A 625 -23.33 28.55 14.91
C PRO A 625 -22.99 27.04 14.86
N SER A 626 -21.80 26.63 14.39
CA SER A 626 -21.43 25.20 14.43
C SER A 626 -21.17 24.68 15.84
N ARG A 627 -21.23 23.36 15.97
CA ARG A 627 -20.86 22.64 17.19
C ARG A 627 -19.38 22.25 17.19
N LYS A 628 -18.87 21.89 18.37
CA LYS A 628 -17.59 21.20 18.49
C LYS A 628 -17.71 19.76 17.97
N GLY A 629 -16.61 19.22 17.46
CA GLY A 629 -16.54 17.88 16.91
C GLY A 629 -15.19 17.20 17.16
N VAL A 630 -14.87 16.23 16.32
CA VAL A 630 -13.66 15.41 16.46
C VAL A 630 -12.42 16.20 16.04
N TYR A 631 -11.45 16.35 16.95
CA TYR A 631 -10.09 16.78 16.61
C TYR A 631 -9.24 15.55 16.31
N ARG A 632 -8.94 15.31 15.02
CA ARG A 632 -8.26 14.08 14.56
C ARG A 632 -6.75 14.08 14.82
N GLN A 633 -6.12 15.25 14.97
CA GLN A 633 -4.68 15.39 15.24
C GLN A 633 -3.78 14.70 14.20
N ARG A 634 -4.30 14.47 12.98
CA ARG A 634 -3.58 13.89 11.85
C ARG A 634 -4.35 14.14 10.54
N PRO A 635 -3.67 14.10 9.38
CA PRO A 635 -4.35 14.01 8.10
C PRO A 635 -5.12 12.68 7.97
N VAL A 636 -6.16 12.73 7.14
CA VAL A 636 -6.92 11.54 6.68
C VAL A 636 -6.65 11.28 5.19
N PRO A 637 -6.94 10.10 4.63
CA PRO A 637 -6.80 9.86 3.20
C PRO A 637 -7.57 10.86 2.35
N VAL A 638 -7.05 11.22 1.19
CA VAL A 638 -7.76 12.14 0.29
C VAL A 638 -9.14 11.61 -0.11
N GLY A 639 -10.08 12.54 -0.28
CA GLY A 639 -11.49 12.25 -0.53
C GLY A 639 -12.23 11.66 0.68
N PHE A 640 -11.67 11.73 1.90
CA PHE A 640 -12.28 11.11 3.09
C PHE A 640 -13.67 11.67 3.39
N PHE A 641 -13.92 12.96 3.19
CA PHE A 641 -15.22 13.52 3.51
C PHE A 641 -16.29 13.21 2.47
N GLY A 642 -15.94 12.64 1.31
CA GLY A 642 -16.90 12.40 0.23
C GLY A 642 -17.64 13.66 -0.22
N LEU A 643 -17.06 14.84 0.04
CA LEU A 643 -17.62 16.16 -0.23
C LEU A 643 -16.69 16.94 -1.13
N VAL A 644 -17.27 17.69 -2.06
CA VAL A 644 -16.58 18.61 -2.95
C VAL A 644 -17.30 19.95 -2.99
N ASN A 645 -16.60 21.01 -3.41
CA ASN A 645 -17.26 22.25 -3.80
C ASN A 645 -17.95 22.11 -5.16
N ARG A 646 -18.67 23.15 -5.60
CA ARG A 646 -19.47 23.10 -6.86
C ARG A 646 -18.67 22.88 -8.14
N TRP A 647 -17.34 22.97 -8.09
CA TRP A 647 -16.47 22.65 -9.21
C TRP A 647 -15.92 21.23 -9.15
N GLY A 648 -16.02 20.53 -8.02
CA GLY A 648 -15.50 19.17 -7.86
C GLY A 648 -14.19 19.08 -7.06
N LEU A 649 -13.77 20.15 -6.40
CA LEU A 649 -12.55 20.16 -5.59
C LEU A 649 -12.84 19.75 -4.15
N ALA A 650 -12.02 18.87 -3.61
CA ALA A 650 -12.16 18.33 -2.26
C ALA A 650 -11.15 18.94 -1.29
N GLU A 651 -11.53 18.97 -0.01
CA GLU A 651 -10.64 19.27 1.13
C GLU A 651 -9.96 20.65 1.02
N MET A 652 -10.65 21.63 0.44
CA MET A 652 -10.16 23.02 0.29
C MET A 652 -10.17 23.81 1.61
N HIS A 653 -10.78 23.28 2.68
CA HIS A 653 -10.82 23.87 4.02
C HIS A 653 -10.28 22.86 5.04
N GLY A 654 -9.17 23.19 5.70
CA GLY A 654 -8.47 22.30 6.62
C GLY A 654 -7.57 21.29 5.90
N GLN A 655 -7.40 20.11 6.49
CA GLN A 655 -6.53 19.02 6.06
C GLN A 655 -5.05 19.41 6.08
N MET A 656 -4.60 20.25 5.15
CA MET A 656 -3.21 20.70 5.00
C MET A 656 -3.16 22.15 4.48
N LEU A 657 -2.19 22.92 4.97
CA LEU A 657 -1.81 24.18 4.34
C LEU A 657 -1.16 23.87 3.01
N GLU A 658 -1.56 24.56 1.95
CA GLU A 658 -1.08 24.28 0.59
C GLU A 658 -0.23 25.45 0.08
N TRP A 659 0.98 25.16 -0.40
CA TRP A 659 1.89 26.17 -0.97
C TRP A 659 1.30 26.82 -2.22
N CYS A 660 1.37 28.16 -2.29
CA CYS A 660 1.12 28.95 -3.48
C CYS A 660 2.44 29.43 -4.11
N GLY A 661 2.39 29.86 -5.38
CA GLY A 661 3.56 30.44 -6.06
C GLY A 661 3.97 31.82 -5.52
N ASP A 662 3.00 32.55 -4.96
CA ASP A 662 3.12 33.95 -4.59
C ASP A 662 4.14 34.22 -3.48
N GLN A 663 4.85 35.32 -3.64
CA GLN A 663 5.58 35.98 -2.57
C GLN A 663 4.62 36.61 -1.55
N TRP A 664 4.96 36.52 -0.27
CA TRP A 664 4.21 37.19 0.80
C TRP A 664 4.23 38.71 0.62
N HIS A 665 3.07 39.31 0.79
CA HIS A 665 2.89 40.75 0.79
C HIS A 665 1.68 41.13 1.67
N PRO A 666 1.79 42.17 2.53
CA PRO A 666 0.70 42.57 3.41
C PRO A 666 -0.52 43.11 2.67
N ASN A 667 -0.31 43.89 1.61
CA ASN A 667 -1.40 44.57 0.90
C ASN A 667 -1.68 43.92 -0.46
N PRO A 668 -2.76 43.13 -0.61
CA PRO A 668 -3.04 42.43 -1.84
C PRO A 668 -3.78 43.28 -2.90
N THR A 669 -3.87 44.60 -2.71
CA THR A 669 -4.44 45.55 -3.68
C THR A 669 -3.41 46.57 -4.18
N GLY A 670 -2.13 46.35 -3.90
CA GLY A 670 -1.03 47.24 -4.31
C GLY A 670 -0.74 47.23 -5.82
N GLU A 671 0.07 48.18 -6.27
CA GLU A 671 0.55 48.26 -7.65
C GLU A 671 1.35 47.00 -8.03
N GLY A 672 1.08 46.44 -9.21
CA GLY A 672 1.75 45.23 -9.70
C GLY A 672 1.10 43.89 -9.31
N TRP A 673 0.00 43.90 -8.54
CA TRP A 673 -0.75 42.68 -8.24
C TRP A 673 -1.32 42.03 -9.53
N PRO A 674 -1.17 40.71 -9.75
CA PRO A 674 -1.64 40.06 -10.96
C PRO A 674 -3.16 39.99 -11.00
N SER A 675 -3.77 40.79 -11.89
CA SER A 675 -5.22 40.82 -12.05
C SER A 675 -5.82 39.49 -12.55
N ALA A 676 -5.00 38.62 -13.14
CA ALA A 676 -5.42 37.33 -13.69
C ALA A 676 -5.10 36.12 -12.79
N GLY A 677 -4.75 36.38 -11.52
CA GLY A 677 -4.63 35.36 -10.48
C GLY A 677 -3.36 34.52 -10.54
N GLN A 678 -2.44 34.80 -11.48
CA GLN A 678 -1.11 34.20 -11.50
C GLN A 678 -0.33 34.56 -10.23
N PRO A 679 0.69 33.76 -9.86
CA PRO A 679 1.57 34.09 -8.75
C PRO A 679 2.20 35.49 -8.86
N TRP A 680 2.18 36.25 -7.77
CA TRP A 680 2.95 37.48 -7.66
C TRP A 680 4.38 37.20 -7.19
N GLU A 681 5.38 37.60 -7.97
CA GLU A 681 6.81 37.30 -7.72
C GLU A 681 7.64 38.53 -7.30
N GLY A 682 6.98 39.63 -6.93
CA GLY A 682 7.65 40.86 -6.51
C GLY A 682 8.14 40.85 -5.06
N VAL A 683 8.80 41.93 -4.65
CA VAL A 683 9.11 42.22 -3.24
C VAL A 683 8.26 43.39 -2.78
N ASP A 684 7.58 43.24 -1.64
CA ASP A 684 6.69 44.29 -1.15
C ASP A 684 7.54 45.49 -0.67
N PRO A 685 7.29 46.72 -1.17
CA PRO A 685 8.11 47.86 -0.82
C PRO A 685 8.13 48.16 0.69
N THR A 686 7.03 47.88 1.40
CA THR A 686 6.94 48.08 2.84
C THR A 686 7.85 47.09 3.57
N LEU A 687 7.83 45.81 3.16
CA LEU A 687 8.69 44.79 3.74
C LEU A 687 10.17 45.02 3.40
N GLU A 688 10.48 45.50 2.19
CA GLU A 688 11.83 45.87 1.77
C GLU A 688 12.39 47.01 2.63
N VAL A 689 11.61 48.09 2.81
CA VAL A 689 11.99 49.22 3.67
C VAL A 689 12.18 48.81 5.12
N MET A 690 11.37 47.87 5.62
CA MET A 690 11.52 47.31 6.96
C MET A 690 12.74 46.40 7.11
N GLY A 691 13.32 45.91 6.00
CA GLY A 691 14.47 45.01 6.01
C GLY A 691 14.18 43.66 6.66
N THR A 692 12.92 43.22 6.66
CA THR A 692 12.48 41.98 7.32
C THR A 692 12.68 40.75 6.44
N ALA A 693 12.97 39.60 7.05
CA ALA A 693 13.05 38.32 6.35
C ALA A 693 11.69 37.87 5.77
N GLN A 694 10.58 38.47 6.22
CA GLN A 694 9.23 38.14 5.69
C GLN A 694 9.09 38.48 4.22
N LYS A 695 9.93 39.37 3.69
CA LYS A 695 9.96 39.72 2.27
C LYS A 695 10.27 38.53 1.36
N ASP A 696 10.93 37.51 1.91
CA ASP A 696 11.34 36.29 1.21
C ASP A 696 10.37 35.10 1.44
N TRP A 697 9.27 35.31 2.18
CA TRP A 697 8.29 34.27 2.48
C TRP A 697 7.34 33.98 1.32
N LYS A 698 6.84 32.74 1.27
CA LYS A 698 5.83 32.28 0.29
C LYS A 698 4.47 32.10 0.95
N LEU A 699 3.41 32.28 0.18
CA LEU A 699 2.02 32.15 0.64
C LEU A 699 1.58 30.68 0.76
N LEU A 700 0.69 30.44 1.73
CA LEU A 700 0.07 29.16 2.07
C LEU A 700 -1.44 29.39 2.30
N ARG A 701 -2.29 28.47 1.84
CA ARG A 701 -3.76 28.57 1.96
C ARG A 701 -4.40 27.28 2.49
N GLY A 702 -5.69 27.34 2.85
CA GLY A 702 -6.49 26.15 3.20
C GLY A 702 -6.78 25.97 4.69
N GLY A 703 -5.82 26.27 5.56
CA GLY A 703 -5.83 25.82 6.96
C GLY A 703 -5.21 24.42 7.08
N SER A 704 -5.32 23.75 8.22
CA SER A 704 -4.79 22.40 8.39
C SER A 704 -5.55 21.62 9.44
N CYS A 705 -5.29 20.31 9.53
CA CYS A 705 -5.90 19.44 10.54
C CYS A 705 -5.54 19.81 12.00
N PHE A 706 -4.59 20.73 12.24
CA PHE A 706 -4.19 21.20 13.57
C PHE A 706 -4.68 22.61 13.90
N LEU A 707 -5.24 23.32 12.93
CA LEU A 707 -5.65 24.70 13.08
C LEU A 707 -7.13 24.79 13.44
N VAL A 708 -7.48 25.81 14.22
CA VAL A 708 -8.88 26.13 14.56
C VAL A 708 -9.63 26.63 13.30
N PRO A 709 -10.96 26.54 13.24
CA PRO A 709 -11.70 26.77 11.99
C PRO A 709 -11.59 28.21 11.45
N HIS A 710 -11.27 29.20 12.28
CA HIS A 710 -10.99 30.58 11.83
C HIS A 710 -9.85 30.67 10.80
N TYR A 711 -8.90 29.75 10.87
CA TYR A 711 -7.75 29.69 9.98
C TYR A 711 -8.01 28.87 8.71
N CYS A 712 -9.18 28.22 8.61
CA CYS A 712 -9.60 27.42 7.46
C CYS A 712 -10.49 28.22 6.48
N ARG A 713 -10.77 29.49 6.77
CA ARG A 713 -11.54 30.38 5.88
C ARG A 713 -10.83 30.52 4.54
N ALA A 714 -11.61 30.65 3.46
CA ALA A 714 -11.08 30.80 2.11
C ALA A 714 -10.15 32.01 1.97
N ALA A 715 -10.45 33.12 2.65
CA ALA A 715 -9.67 34.35 2.56
C ALA A 715 -8.46 34.40 3.51
N ASN A 716 -8.32 33.45 4.43
CA ASN A 716 -7.22 33.47 5.41
C ASN A 716 -5.86 33.20 4.72
N ARG A 717 -4.86 34.03 5.00
CA ARG A 717 -3.56 34.04 4.31
C ARG A 717 -2.43 33.62 5.25
N TYR A 718 -1.87 32.44 5.08
CA TYR A 718 -0.63 32.05 5.77
C TYR A 718 0.59 32.38 4.92
N SER A 719 1.73 32.56 5.57
CA SER A 719 3.01 32.61 4.88
C SER A 719 4.12 32.01 5.73
N ASN A 720 5.17 31.52 5.10
CA ASN A 720 6.36 31.05 5.79
C ASN A 720 7.59 31.12 4.88
N HIS A 721 8.77 30.98 5.47
CA HIS A 721 10.01 30.91 4.72
C HIS A 721 9.98 29.68 3.79
N PRO A 722 10.41 29.80 2.51
CA PRO A 722 10.24 28.75 1.50
C PRO A 722 10.99 27.46 1.79
N ALA A 723 11.99 27.48 2.68
CA ALA A 723 12.73 26.31 3.13
C ALA A 723 12.10 25.57 4.32
N ILE A 724 11.02 26.11 4.91
CA ILE A 724 10.36 25.46 6.05
C ILE A 724 9.57 24.24 5.57
N VAL A 725 9.71 23.15 6.33
CA VAL A 725 8.91 21.93 6.23
C VAL A 725 8.04 21.82 7.49
N GLY A 726 6.80 21.35 7.35
CA GLY A 726 5.88 21.17 8.47
C GLY A 726 4.95 20.00 8.24
N SER A 727 4.54 19.33 9.34
CA SER A 727 3.62 18.17 9.28
C SER A 727 2.19 18.55 8.88
N ASP A 728 1.93 19.84 8.73
CA ASP A 728 0.66 20.46 8.37
C ASP A 728 0.72 21.20 7.03
N ILE A 729 1.86 21.12 6.32
CA ILE A 729 2.11 21.78 5.03
C ILE A 729 2.27 20.73 3.93
N GLY A 730 1.46 20.85 2.89
CA GLY A 730 1.47 20.01 1.69
C GLY A 730 1.44 20.83 0.41
N VAL A 731 0.99 20.20 -0.68
CA VAL A 731 0.99 20.82 -2.01
C VAL A 731 -0.21 20.38 -2.84
N ARG A 732 -0.78 21.32 -3.59
CA ARG A 732 -1.81 21.08 -4.60
C ARG A 732 -1.43 21.83 -5.88
N PRO A 733 -1.02 21.13 -6.95
CA PRO A 733 -0.61 21.79 -8.18
C PRO A 733 -1.80 22.13 -9.06
N CYS A 734 -1.62 23.15 -9.89
CA CYS A 734 -2.48 23.47 -11.01
C CYS A 734 -1.78 23.15 -12.35
N CYS A 735 -2.56 22.92 -13.39
CA CYS A 735 -2.12 22.82 -14.77
C CYS A 735 -2.59 24.04 -15.55
N LEU A 736 -1.65 24.77 -16.15
CA LEU A 736 -1.95 25.77 -17.16
C LEU A 736 -2.16 25.02 -18.48
N LEU A 737 -3.34 25.17 -19.08
CA LEU A 737 -3.69 24.48 -20.31
C LEU A 737 -3.11 25.26 -21.51
N PRO A 738 -2.43 24.61 -22.47
CA PRO A 738 -1.97 25.27 -23.68
C PRO A 738 -3.14 25.89 -24.46
N PRO A 739 -2.93 27.00 -25.20
CA PRO A 739 -3.93 27.52 -26.14
C PRO A 739 -4.34 26.44 -27.17
N GLY A 740 -5.63 26.18 -27.32
CA GLY A 740 -6.16 25.20 -28.28
C GLY A 740 -6.33 23.78 -27.73
N PHE A 741 -6.01 23.53 -26.46
CA PHE A 741 -6.31 22.26 -25.78
C PHE A 741 -7.83 22.09 -25.68
N LEU A 742 -8.38 21.14 -26.43
CA LEU A 742 -9.82 20.86 -26.51
C LEU A 742 -10.31 20.14 -25.24
N LEU A 743 -10.31 20.82 -24.09
CA LEU A 743 -11.29 20.50 -23.06
C LEU A 743 -12.62 21.04 -23.59
N GLY A 744 -13.39 20.17 -24.26
CA GLY A 744 -14.59 20.46 -25.04
C GLY A 744 -15.37 21.71 -24.60
N SER A 745 -15.82 22.48 -25.60
CA SER A 745 -16.58 23.73 -25.46
C SER A 745 -17.78 23.63 -24.53
#